data_AF-A0A1M3TCI2-F1
#
_entry.id   AF-A0A1M3TCI2-F1
#
_cell.length_a   1.000
_cell.length_b   1.000
_cell.length_c   1.000
_cell.angle_alpha   90.00
_cell.angle_beta   90.00
_cell.angle_gamma   90.00
#
_symmetry.space_group_name_H-M   'P 1'
#
loop_
_entity.id
_entity.type
_entity.pdbx_description
1 polymer ?
#
loop_
_entity_poly.entity_id
_entity_poly.type
_entity_poly.pdbx_seq_one_letter_code
_entity_poly.pdbx_strand_id
1 'polypeptide(L)'
;MPATEKHINIPLCHHLVEYSLERSGGSPALYEALSYVWGDPNNPGKISIDGNELQVTISLHSALQQIRHTLMTRVLWIDAICINQGDDVEKGQQVGYMAEIYSKASRVIVWLGEPENGCDKALEDICLEVDQRSMSSLEPQVKEQISTLLRRPWFERIWVLQEVAAARHVVLKCGSVEVDGHAFCVALNSQSLGLLEGVSPTVQNVVHSAIYLIQGAAFRSRRVASSSMGRFSLGIRPLGELVEVYHTRKATRLHDKVFALLGMSSDDQITAGLSPDYSIPWYTLMERLIKVLLGQQVAVATWIDMEMAVIQSRGHIIGKITAVGNPQDRTKQEVTLILKDQWNELSSVMRWDLPPLAKSAQIGDIICFLEGASNPTIVRPCKDHFLIIMITAPKLRGNFLTGIQCNFLLVWDWDDTYARIEEGYFEELMKVRSPDHLGTSTFSWECDTTRALNMAMVLEEAEDYQAAEGTLQEFVDNQRKQYGHNSPYLLECEKRLESLRQILKHLNRTQDKSSNCPDVADKLHCTNSRQRESWVVRIGAQRDDMQYIAATGFFIRIPGLGKRVILTARSNLIGSRGAKNKILNIGWVENGQFTEYPTVGYDIFVSASGRPDLDTEVDAGYGVIILHSTVDKDISEVGFDFALKLGLDDLQGRYLELFGYGDGQFEPSISSGSCLACWEDSLKHDCLSRPGYSGSPILMAYEGAYAAVAIHTSIRHSLRLNERVMEDIFNWTKTKETNKILQVSPLHLGPMYLQFRPDSKYAVIRVGYDGLETRFDVLPAHGHQSGCEYVFRLRPPLAWPRPRKERWVSWDMKKRGVCLTSTLEESCYVRFARRRGEVAFKVIKKQGRGIMEACMQATGLRDDRIKGAEFEGALSFGMYYRNKLRDGTQFCLRSYEKSASDHFDL
;
A
#
# COMPACT_ATOMS: atom_id res chain seq x y z
N MET A 1 17.16 42.54 40.80
CA MET A 1 17.29 43.99 40.52
C MET A 1 18.08 44.15 39.24
N PRO A 2 17.61 44.92 38.24
CA PRO A 2 18.40 45.19 37.05
C PRO A 2 19.69 45.93 37.45
N ALA A 3 20.80 45.63 36.76
CA ALA A 3 22.05 46.35 36.96
C ALA A 3 21.81 47.84 36.68
N THR A 4 21.92 48.68 37.71
CA THR A 4 21.89 50.13 37.54
C THR A 4 23.02 50.57 36.60
N GLU A 5 22.80 51.65 35.84
CA GLU A 5 23.74 52.21 34.82
C GLU A 5 25.20 52.34 35.30
N LYS A 6 25.45 52.37 36.61
CA LYS A 6 26.79 52.37 37.22
C LYS A 6 27.60 51.08 37.03
N HIS A 7 27.00 49.96 36.65
CA HIS A 7 27.71 48.68 36.48
C HIS A 7 28.26 48.43 35.08
N ILE A 8 27.82 49.18 34.06
CA ILE A 8 28.19 48.94 32.64
C ILE A 8 29.69 49.18 32.37
N ASN A 9 30.33 50.04 33.18
CA ASN A 9 31.75 50.39 33.04
C ASN A 9 32.73 49.57 33.91
N ILE A 10 32.26 48.56 34.65
CA ILE A 10 33.14 47.68 35.43
C ILE A 10 33.71 46.60 34.49
N PRO A 11 35.04 46.46 34.35
CA PRO A 11 35.65 45.51 33.43
C PRO A 11 35.20 44.08 33.71
N LEU A 12 35.00 43.30 32.64
CA LEU A 12 34.69 41.89 32.72
C LEU A 12 35.97 41.09 32.97
N CYS A 13 36.15 40.63 34.20
CA CYS A 13 37.31 39.81 34.62
C CYS A 13 36.90 38.34 34.79
N HIS A 14 37.69 37.43 34.25
CA HIS A 14 37.44 35.99 34.25
C HIS A 14 38.71 35.20 34.61
N HIS A 15 38.51 33.94 34.98
CA HIS A 15 39.58 32.97 35.25
C HIS A 15 39.25 31.67 34.51
N LEU A 16 40.24 31.07 33.83
CA LEU A 16 40.07 29.75 33.25
C LEU A 16 40.19 28.67 34.33
N VAL A 17 39.29 27.69 34.29
CA VAL A 17 39.26 26.58 35.25
C VAL A 17 39.14 25.27 34.49
N GLU A 18 39.97 24.29 34.85
CA GLU A 18 39.87 22.94 34.31
C GLU A 18 38.68 22.20 34.93
N TYR A 19 37.84 21.60 34.09
CA TYR A 19 36.62 20.92 34.51
C TYR A 19 36.54 19.49 33.95
N SER A 20 36.57 18.48 34.81
CA SER A 20 36.43 17.08 34.40
C SER A 20 34.97 16.71 34.12
N LEU A 21 34.72 16.10 32.96
CA LEU A 21 33.41 15.58 32.57
C LEU A 21 33.08 14.25 33.27
N GLU A 22 34.04 13.51 33.84
CA GLU A 22 33.87 12.12 34.31
C GLU A 22 33.12 11.96 35.66
N ARG A 23 32.59 13.03 36.26
CA ARG A 23 31.96 12.97 37.59
C ARG A 23 30.80 11.96 37.65
N SER A 24 31.01 10.90 38.43
CA SER A 24 30.18 9.70 38.57
C SER A 24 29.07 9.78 39.64
N GLY A 25 28.65 10.97 40.04
CA GLY A 25 27.53 11.19 40.97
C GLY A 25 26.49 12.11 40.34
N GLY A 26 25.23 11.71 40.30
CA GLY A 26 24.11 12.36 39.57
C GLY A 26 23.76 13.82 39.89
N SER A 27 24.63 14.59 40.53
CA SER A 27 24.52 16.05 40.67
C SER A 27 24.82 16.77 39.34
N PRO A 28 24.07 17.85 38.98
CA PRO A 28 24.41 18.69 37.83
C PRO A 28 25.82 19.26 37.89
N ALA A 29 26.45 19.44 36.72
CA ALA A 29 27.73 20.13 36.68
C ALA A 29 27.56 21.57 37.21
N LEU A 30 28.62 22.11 37.80
CA LEU A 30 28.62 23.43 38.44
C LEU A 30 28.75 24.58 37.44
N TYR A 31 28.78 24.28 36.14
CA TYR A 31 28.84 25.29 35.08
C TYR A 31 27.50 25.41 34.34
N GLU A 32 27.34 26.53 33.68
CA GLU A 32 26.25 26.83 32.75
C GLU A 32 26.85 26.94 31.35
N ALA A 33 26.12 26.57 30.31
CA ALA A 33 26.61 26.70 28.94
C ALA A 33 25.92 27.87 28.24
N LEU A 34 26.67 28.63 27.44
CA LEU A 34 26.14 29.72 26.64
C LEU A 34 25.80 29.23 25.22
N SER A 35 24.60 29.56 24.76
CA SER A 35 24.16 29.37 23.38
C SER A 35 23.89 30.74 22.77
N TYR A 36 24.70 31.16 21.79
CA TYR A 36 24.64 32.51 21.25
C TYR A 36 25.10 32.61 19.80
N VAL A 37 24.75 33.70 19.13
CA VAL A 37 25.26 34.02 17.79
C VAL A 37 26.59 34.72 17.95
N TRP A 38 27.66 34.21 17.34
CA TRP A 38 28.98 34.83 17.43
C TRP A 38 28.97 36.29 16.95
N GLY A 39 28.21 36.61 15.91
CA GLY A 39 28.10 37.98 15.40
C GLY A 39 29.29 38.41 14.56
N ASP A 40 29.39 39.70 14.28
CA ASP A 40 30.44 40.27 13.43
C ASP A 40 31.80 40.32 14.17
N PRO A 41 32.88 39.72 13.63
CA PRO A 41 34.21 39.80 14.21
C PRO A 41 34.88 41.18 14.06
N ASN A 42 34.37 42.07 13.19
CA ASN A 42 35.04 43.33 12.84
C ASN A 42 34.95 44.42 13.92
N ASN A 43 34.10 44.25 14.95
CA ASN A 43 33.99 45.18 16.07
C ASN A 43 34.05 44.43 17.41
N PRO A 44 35.24 43.98 17.84
CA PRO A 44 35.37 43.16 19.04
C PRO A 44 35.29 44.00 20.34
N GLY A 45 34.61 43.46 21.33
CA GLY A 45 34.74 43.85 22.73
C GLY A 45 35.99 43.26 23.38
N LYS A 46 36.35 43.73 24.57
CA LYS A 46 37.52 43.29 25.32
C LYS A 46 37.13 42.71 26.66
N ILE A 47 37.68 41.55 27.00
CA ILE A 47 37.53 40.94 28.32
C ILE A 47 38.92 40.63 28.91
N SER A 48 39.03 40.57 30.23
CA SER A 48 40.24 40.10 30.90
C SER A 48 40.08 38.64 31.33
N ILE A 49 41.06 37.80 31.00
CA ILE A 49 41.18 36.40 31.43
C ILE A 49 42.54 36.23 32.10
N ASP A 50 42.54 35.92 33.40
CA ASP A 50 43.77 35.72 34.19
C ASP A 50 44.76 36.90 34.06
N GLY A 51 44.23 38.13 33.96
CA GLY A 51 45.00 39.36 33.81
C GLY A 51 45.43 39.69 32.37
N ASN A 52 45.20 38.80 31.41
CA ASN A 52 45.47 39.02 29.99
C ASN A 52 44.22 39.55 29.28
N GLU A 53 44.40 40.37 28.25
CA GLU A 53 43.30 40.89 27.44
C GLU A 53 42.97 39.91 26.30
N LEU A 54 41.71 39.49 26.20
CA LEU A 54 41.20 38.69 25.08
C LEU A 54 40.14 39.49 24.33
N GLN A 55 40.24 39.50 23.00
CA GLN A 55 39.22 40.06 22.12
C GLN A 55 38.10 39.04 21.92
N VAL A 56 36.87 39.50 22.10
CA VAL A 56 35.65 38.72 21.87
C VAL A 56 34.68 39.51 21.02
N THR A 57 33.79 38.85 20.29
CA THR A 57 32.79 39.56 19.49
C THR A 57 31.86 40.41 20.38
N ILE A 58 31.27 41.45 19.80
CA ILE A 58 30.35 42.32 20.54
C ILE A 58 29.16 41.55 21.13
N SER A 59 28.68 40.54 20.40
CA SER A 59 27.59 39.67 20.85
C SER A 59 27.94 38.92 22.14
N LEU A 60 29.14 38.33 22.21
CA LEU A 60 29.62 37.65 23.41
C LEU A 60 29.86 38.65 24.55
N HIS A 61 30.45 39.81 24.25
CA HIS A 61 30.69 40.85 25.25
C HIS A 61 29.37 41.31 25.90
N SER A 62 28.36 41.65 25.10
CA SER A 62 27.01 42.00 25.54
C SER A 62 26.37 40.89 26.38
N ALA A 63 26.45 39.63 25.91
CA ALA A 63 25.93 38.49 26.66
C ALA A 63 26.58 38.40 28.05
N LEU A 64 27.91 38.49 28.14
CA LEU A 64 28.65 38.44 29.41
C LEU A 64 28.28 39.59 30.35
N GLN A 65 28.08 40.81 29.83
CA GLN A 65 27.63 41.95 30.63
C GLN A 65 26.25 41.69 31.26
N GLN A 66 25.31 41.15 30.50
CA GLN A 66 23.92 40.90 30.93
C GLN A 66 23.78 39.64 31.79
N ILE A 67 24.65 38.65 31.61
CA ILE A 67 24.69 37.40 32.38
C ILE A 67 25.40 37.61 33.73
N ARG A 68 26.31 38.57 33.84
CA ARG A 68 27.03 38.84 35.08
C ARG A 68 26.08 39.09 36.25
N HIS A 69 26.24 38.30 37.32
CA HIS A 69 25.55 38.55 38.58
C HIS A 69 26.34 39.55 39.41
N THR A 70 25.65 40.48 40.10
CA THR A 70 26.32 41.55 40.86
C THR A 70 27.02 41.06 42.12
N LEU A 71 26.65 39.89 42.64
CA LEU A 71 27.11 39.39 43.94
C LEU A 71 27.76 37.99 43.89
N MET A 72 27.72 37.29 42.74
CA MET A 72 28.14 35.89 42.67
C MET A 72 28.95 35.62 41.42
N THR A 73 30.06 34.92 41.59
CA THR A 73 30.84 34.36 40.48
C THR A 73 30.04 33.25 39.81
N ARG A 74 30.04 33.24 38.47
CA ARG A 74 29.40 32.22 37.65
C ARG A 74 30.46 31.45 36.88
N VAL A 75 30.27 30.16 36.69
CA VAL A 75 31.14 29.31 35.87
C VAL A 75 30.41 29.05 34.56
N LEU A 76 30.99 29.53 33.45
CA LEU A 76 30.39 29.44 32.13
C LEU A 76 31.28 28.62 31.20
N TRP A 77 30.67 27.73 30.41
CA TRP A 77 31.29 27.15 29.23
C TRP A 77 30.86 27.94 28.00
N ILE A 78 31.84 28.43 27.24
CA ILE A 78 31.66 29.29 26.07
C ILE A 78 32.58 28.77 24.97
N ASP A 79 32.01 28.26 23.88
CA ASP A 79 32.72 27.64 22.76
C ASP A 79 33.86 28.50 22.19
N ALA A 80 33.63 29.81 22.01
CA ALA A 80 34.64 30.72 21.46
C ALA A 80 35.84 30.96 22.39
N ILE A 81 35.75 30.62 23.68
CA ILE A 81 36.82 30.77 24.67
C ILE A 81 37.40 29.40 25.06
N CYS A 82 36.56 28.40 25.26
CA CYS A 82 36.94 27.08 25.76
C CYS A 82 37.46 26.12 24.69
N ILE A 83 37.29 26.44 23.40
CA ILE A 83 37.81 25.66 22.27
C ILE A 83 38.85 26.50 21.56
N ASN A 84 40.03 25.94 21.30
CA ASN A 84 41.02 26.59 20.45
C ASN A 84 40.54 26.62 18.99
N GLN A 85 39.98 27.76 18.58
CA GLN A 85 39.44 27.93 17.24
C GLN A 85 40.49 27.89 16.12
N GLY A 86 41.78 27.98 16.47
CA GLY A 86 42.90 27.91 15.53
C GLY A 86 43.50 26.52 15.32
N ASP A 87 43.04 25.50 16.07
CA ASP A 87 43.51 24.12 15.95
C ASP A 87 42.35 23.21 15.53
N ASP A 88 42.30 22.86 14.24
CA ASP A 88 41.24 22.01 13.68
C ASP A 88 41.21 20.59 14.27
N VAL A 89 42.34 20.09 14.81
CA VAL A 89 42.41 18.77 15.46
C VAL A 89 41.77 18.83 16.84
N GLU A 90 42.15 19.80 17.67
CA GLU A 90 41.51 20.02 18.97
C GLU A 90 40.02 20.34 18.78
N LYS A 91 39.71 21.24 17.85
CA LYS A 91 38.34 21.64 17.54
C LYS A 91 37.48 20.43 17.16
N GLY A 92 37.96 19.54 16.29
CA GLY A 92 37.25 18.31 15.95
C GLY A 92 36.94 17.46 17.18
N GLN A 93 37.91 17.30 18.09
CA GLN A 93 37.70 16.58 19.34
C GLN A 93 36.66 17.27 20.25
N GLN A 94 36.79 18.57 20.49
CA GLN A 94 35.87 19.34 21.33
C GLN A 94 34.45 19.37 20.76
N VAL A 95 34.31 19.52 19.45
CA VAL A 95 33.02 19.43 18.74
C VAL A 95 32.37 18.06 18.96
N GLY A 96 33.16 16.98 18.95
CA GLY A 96 32.70 15.64 19.29
C GLY A 96 32.14 15.52 20.71
N TYR A 97 32.58 16.37 21.64
CA TYR A 97 32.10 16.40 23.03
C TYR A 97 30.96 17.39 23.29
N MET A 98 30.60 18.25 22.34
CA MET A 98 29.62 19.33 22.58
C MET A 98 28.30 18.81 23.14
N ALA A 99 27.73 17.72 22.61
CA ALA A 99 26.48 17.18 23.13
C ALA A 99 26.61 16.76 24.60
N GLU A 100 27.74 16.16 24.97
CA GLU A 100 28.03 15.76 26.34
C GLU A 100 28.19 16.99 27.26
N ILE A 101 28.94 17.99 26.81
CA ILE A 101 29.17 19.24 27.54
C ILE A 101 27.85 19.97 27.81
N TYR A 102 27.02 20.19 26.80
CA TYR A 102 25.72 20.86 27.00
C TYR A 102 24.77 20.01 27.85
N SER A 103 24.84 18.68 27.77
CA SER A 103 24.01 17.78 28.60
C SER A 103 24.39 17.74 30.07
N LYS A 104 25.64 18.08 30.40
CA LYS A 104 26.14 18.11 31.77
C LYS A 104 25.96 19.46 32.44
N ALA A 105 25.87 20.54 31.66
CA ALA A 105 25.60 21.89 32.15
C ALA A 105 24.36 21.93 33.05
N SER A 106 24.41 22.75 34.11
CA SER A 106 23.26 22.97 35.01
C SER A 106 22.07 23.57 34.26
N ARG A 107 22.33 24.52 33.36
CA ARG A 107 21.40 25.07 32.37
C ARG A 107 22.14 25.60 31.15
N VAL A 108 21.39 25.80 30.06
CA VAL A 108 21.84 26.43 28.83
C VAL A 108 21.15 27.79 28.71
N ILE A 109 21.95 28.84 28.60
CA ILE A 109 21.48 30.22 28.45
C ILE A 109 21.48 30.54 26.96
N VAL A 110 20.30 30.70 26.38
CA VAL A 110 20.09 31.13 25.00
C VAL A 110 20.08 32.65 24.96
N TRP A 111 21.12 33.24 24.39
CA TRP A 111 21.25 34.68 24.21
C TRP A 111 20.73 35.12 22.84
N LEU A 112 19.62 35.87 22.83
CA LEU A 112 18.94 36.36 21.63
C LEU A 112 19.41 37.76 21.19
N GLY A 113 20.26 38.41 21.99
CA GLY A 113 20.82 39.74 21.74
C GLY A 113 20.28 40.83 22.68
N GLU A 114 20.72 42.06 22.43
CA GLU A 114 20.27 43.26 23.15
C GLU A 114 18.81 43.62 22.79
N PRO A 115 18.13 44.41 23.65
CA PRO A 115 16.76 44.85 23.43
C PRO A 115 16.72 45.81 22.23
N GLU A 116 16.35 45.28 21.07
CA GLU A 116 16.12 46.07 19.85
C GLU A 116 14.71 45.78 19.35
N ASN A 117 14.05 46.80 18.79
CA ASN A 117 12.72 46.68 18.17
C ASN A 117 11.63 46.07 19.08
N GLY A 118 11.75 46.22 20.41
CA GLY A 118 10.78 45.70 21.39
C GLY A 118 10.83 44.18 21.61
N CYS A 119 11.94 43.51 21.26
CA CYS A 119 12.10 42.06 21.46
C CYS A 119 12.11 41.64 22.94
N ASP A 120 12.57 42.50 23.83
CA ASP A 120 12.51 42.31 25.28
C ASP A 120 11.07 42.35 25.80
N LYS A 121 10.28 43.31 25.32
CA LYS A 121 8.83 43.37 25.59
C LYS A 121 8.10 42.14 25.05
N ALA A 122 8.43 41.67 23.85
CA ALA A 122 7.87 40.43 23.31
C ALA A 122 8.15 39.21 24.21
N LEU A 123 9.35 39.12 24.80
CA LEU A 123 9.67 38.06 25.76
C LEU A 123 8.87 38.21 27.06
N GLU A 124 8.71 39.44 27.56
CA GLU A 124 7.94 39.76 28.76
C GLU A 124 6.44 39.45 28.59
N ASP A 125 5.87 39.80 27.43
CA ASP A 125 4.48 39.52 27.07
C ASP A 125 4.23 38.01 26.98
N ILE A 126 5.17 37.23 26.39
CA ILE A 126 5.10 35.76 26.40
C ILE A 126 5.03 35.23 27.84
N CYS A 127 5.80 35.81 28.77
CA CYS A 127 5.77 35.44 30.19
C CYS A 127 4.41 35.75 30.84
N LEU A 128 3.87 36.94 30.59
CA LEU A 128 2.61 37.40 31.19
C LEU A 128 1.41 36.58 30.73
N GLU A 129 1.38 36.18 29.44
CA GLU A 129 0.27 35.41 28.87
C GLU A 129 0.23 33.95 29.35
N VAL A 130 1.40 33.33 29.57
CA VAL A 130 1.49 31.97 30.14
C VAL A 130 0.91 31.95 31.56
N ASP A 131 1.12 33.01 32.32
CA ASP A 131 0.69 33.13 33.71
C ASP A 131 -0.81 33.45 33.84
N GLN A 132 -1.37 34.25 32.94
CA GLN A 132 -2.73 34.79 33.09
C GLN A 132 -3.86 33.91 32.52
N ARG A 133 -3.60 32.88 31.69
CA ARG A 133 -4.64 32.05 31.01
C ARG A 133 -5.82 32.86 30.43
N SER A 134 -5.61 34.14 30.08
CA SER A 134 -6.69 35.05 29.74
C SER A 134 -6.95 35.02 28.24
N MET A 135 -8.20 34.78 27.85
CA MET A 135 -8.62 34.51 26.47
C MET A 135 -8.86 35.79 25.64
N SER A 136 -7.90 36.70 25.56
CA SER A 136 -7.96 37.85 24.65
C SER A 136 -6.94 37.74 23.52
N SER A 137 -7.34 38.08 22.28
CA SER A 137 -6.39 38.14 21.17
C SER A 137 -5.32 39.20 21.46
N LEU A 138 -4.06 38.82 21.38
CA LEU A 138 -2.94 39.75 21.51
C LEU A 138 -3.02 40.89 20.50
N GLU A 139 -2.65 42.09 20.93
CA GLU A 139 -2.62 43.26 20.06
C GLU A 139 -1.68 43.02 18.86
N PRO A 140 -2.00 43.56 17.65
CA PRO A 140 -1.18 43.37 16.45
C PRO A 140 0.29 43.77 16.64
N GLN A 141 0.54 44.79 17.48
CA GLN A 141 1.89 45.25 17.79
C GLN A 141 2.72 44.18 18.52
N VAL A 142 2.12 43.43 19.45
CA VAL A 142 2.79 42.35 20.18
C VAL A 142 3.13 41.19 19.24
N LYS A 143 2.20 40.83 18.34
CA LYS A 143 2.45 39.81 17.32
C LYS A 143 3.63 40.19 16.41
N GLU A 144 3.76 41.46 16.03
CA GLU A 144 4.87 41.94 15.20
C GLU A 144 6.22 41.94 15.95
N GLN A 145 6.22 42.28 17.24
CA GLN A 145 7.42 42.20 18.08
C GLN A 145 7.86 40.74 18.28
N ILE A 146 6.93 39.81 18.46
CA ILE A 146 7.22 38.37 18.52
C ILE A 146 7.73 37.87 17.17
N SER A 147 7.12 38.27 16.05
CA SER A 147 7.62 37.97 14.69
C SER A 147 9.08 38.45 14.51
N THR A 148 9.41 39.65 15.00
CA THR A 148 10.77 40.20 14.95
C THR A 148 11.75 39.40 15.80
N LEU A 149 11.35 39.00 17.01
CA LEU A 149 12.14 38.14 17.90
C LEU A 149 12.44 36.79 17.25
N LEU A 150 11.44 36.15 16.64
CA LEU A 150 11.55 34.83 16.01
C LEU A 150 12.41 34.82 14.74
N ARG A 151 12.66 36.00 14.16
CA ARG A 151 13.58 36.20 13.02
C ARG A 151 15.02 36.47 13.44
N ARG A 152 15.32 36.46 14.74
CA ARG A 152 16.69 36.67 15.23
C ARG A 152 17.62 35.57 14.70
N PRO A 153 18.88 35.89 14.34
CA PRO A 153 19.81 34.94 13.71
C PRO A 153 20.10 33.69 14.54
N TRP A 154 19.84 33.71 15.85
CA TRP A 154 19.99 32.54 16.71
C TRP A 154 19.15 31.36 16.21
N PHE A 155 17.90 31.62 15.81
CA PHE A 155 17.02 30.59 15.28
C PHE A 155 17.53 30.03 13.95
N GLU A 156 18.37 30.72 13.19
CA GLU A 156 18.79 30.22 11.87
C GLU A 156 20.00 29.29 11.94
N ARG A 157 20.78 29.31 13.04
CA ARG A 157 22.04 28.56 13.15
C ARG A 157 21.80 27.07 13.33
N ILE A 158 22.70 26.23 12.81
CA ILE A 158 22.59 24.79 13.03
C ILE A 158 23.10 24.35 14.41
N TRP A 159 24.16 25.00 14.91
CA TRP A 159 24.77 24.63 16.20
C TRP A 159 23.80 24.71 17.37
N VAL A 160 22.90 25.70 17.36
CA VAL A 160 21.96 25.91 18.48
C VAL A 160 21.03 24.71 18.70
N LEU A 161 20.83 23.88 17.67
CA LEU A 161 19.98 22.68 17.76
C LEU A 161 20.54 21.69 18.78
N GLN A 162 21.81 21.32 18.67
CA GLN A 162 22.44 20.39 19.60
C GLN A 162 22.53 20.98 21.00
N GLU A 163 22.78 22.28 21.09
CA GLU A 163 22.93 23.02 22.35
C GLU A 163 21.63 22.97 23.18
N VAL A 164 20.49 23.31 22.56
CA VAL A 164 19.19 23.24 23.24
C VAL A 164 18.65 21.83 23.34
N ALA A 165 19.04 20.94 22.41
CA ALA A 165 18.62 19.55 22.48
C ALA A 165 19.29 18.78 23.63
N ALA A 166 20.55 19.11 23.93
CA ALA A 166 21.28 18.49 25.02
C ALA A 166 20.90 19.08 26.40
N ALA A 167 20.40 20.31 26.44
CA ALA A 167 20.19 21.08 27.66
C ALA A 167 19.34 20.35 28.73
N ARG A 168 19.76 20.43 30.00
CA ARG A 168 18.92 20.01 31.14
C ARG A 168 17.80 20.99 31.44
N HIS A 169 18.10 22.26 31.24
CA HIS A 169 17.22 23.39 31.46
C HIS A 169 17.62 24.47 30.48
N VAL A 170 16.65 25.03 29.75
CA VAL A 170 16.86 26.08 28.74
C VAL A 170 16.27 27.37 29.29
N VAL A 171 17.06 28.46 29.25
CA VAL A 171 16.59 29.80 29.58
C VAL A 171 16.87 30.71 28.39
N LEU A 172 15.83 31.36 27.85
CA LEU A 172 15.97 32.35 26.79
C LEU A 172 16.16 33.73 27.42
N LYS A 173 17.15 34.48 26.95
CA LYS A 173 17.48 35.81 27.44
C LYS A 173 17.60 36.79 26.27
N CYS A 174 16.90 37.93 26.40
CA CYS A 174 16.98 39.06 25.47
C CYS A 174 17.15 40.34 26.30
N GLY A 175 18.31 40.99 26.19
CA GLY A 175 18.70 42.06 27.11
C GLY A 175 18.67 41.59 28.56
N SER A 176 17.92 42.29 29.40
CA SER A 176 17.77 41.95 30.82
C SER A 176 16.65 40.92 31.10
N VAL A 177 15.72 40.72 30.16
CA VAL A 177 14.55 39.85 30.31
C VAL A 177 14.93 38.39 30.09
N GLU A 178 14.38 37.49 30.90
CA GLU A 178 14.56 36.04 30.78
C GLU A 178 13.24 35.27 30.85
N VAL A 179 13.13 34.20 30.08
CA VAL A 179 11.96 33.30 30.01
C VAL A 179 12.43 31.85 30.08
N ASP A 180 11.69 31.02 30.82
CA ASP A 180 11.91 29.57 30.84
C ASP A 180 11.59 28.93 29.47
N GLY A 181 12.45 28.03 28.99
CA GLY A 181 12.29 27.42 27.67
C GLY A 181 10.99 26.63 27.49
N HIS A 182 10.47 26.00 28.54
CA HIS A 182 9.19 25.32 28.47
C HIS A 182 8.04 26.33 28.36
N ALA A 183 8.05 27.40 29.16
CA ALA A 183 7.07 28.47 29.08
C ALA A 183 7.05 29.12 27.68
N PHE A 184 8.22 29.41 27.11
CA PHE A 184 8.35 29.92 25.74
C PHE A 184 7.69 28.99 24.70
N CYS A 185 7.93 27.68 24.82
CA CYS A 185 7.35 26.69 23.91
C CYS A 185 5.83 26.54 24.06
N VAL A 186 5.31 26.60 25.30
CA VAL A 186 3.87 26.54 25.56
C VAL A 186 3.15 27.73 24.93
N ALA A 187 3.71 28.93 25.06
CA ALA A 187 3.14 30.14 24.46
C ALA A 187 3.06 30.03 22.93
N LEU A 188 4.16 29.65 22.26
CA LEU A 188 4.22 29.59 20.80
C LEU A 188 3.37 28.47 20.17
N ASN A 189 3.16 27.36 20.88
CA ASN A 189 2.29 26.28 20.42
C ASN A 189 0.80 26.53 20.71
N SER A 190 0.45 27.59 21.46
CA SER A 190 -0.93 27.88 21.81
C SER A 190 -1.72 28.39 20.60
N GLN A 191 -2.68 27.60 20.13
CA GLN A 191 -3.61 27.99 19.07
C GLN A 191 -4.45 29.21 19.47
N SER A 192 -4.81 29.32 20.75
CA SER A 192 -5.60 30.44 21.27
C SER A 192 -4.86 31.78 21.23
N LEU A 193 -3.53 31.77 21.32
CA LEU A 193 -2.71 32.99 21.24
C LEU A 193 -2.39 33.39 19.79
N GLY A 194 -2.39 32.44 18.85
CA GLY A 194 -2.16 32.71 17.44
C GLY A 194 -0.83 33.44 17.17
N LEU A 195 0.20 33.20 17.98
CA LEU A 195 1.48 33.94 17.95
C LEU A 195 2.27 33.76 16.65
N LEU A 196 2.04 32.63 15.97
CA LEU A 196 2.66 32.33 14.70
C LEU A 196 1.76 32.67 13.51
N GLU A 197 0.52 33.14 13.74
CA GLU A 197 -0.37 33.57 12.66
C GLU A 197 0.18 34.81 11.96
N GLY A 198 0.37 34.72 10.63
CA GLY A 198 0.94 35.81 9.82
C GLY A 198 2.47 35.81 9.72
N VAL A 199 3.18 34.98 10.49
CA VAL A 199 4.62 34.74 10.30
C VAL A 199 4.85 33.91 9.04
N SER A 200 5.92 34.15 8.28
CA SER A 200 6.15 33.39 7.04
C SER A 200 6.37 31.89 7.34
N PRO A 201 5.93 30.97 6.46
CA PRO A 201 6.10 29.53 6.66
C PRO A 201 7.55 29.12 6.93
N THR A 202 8.52 29.76 6.27
CA THR A 202 9.95 29.53 6.47
C THR A 202 10.38 29.76 7.92
N VAL A 203 9.96 30.87 8.51
CA VAL A 203 10.31 31.20 9.90
C VAL A 203 9.58 30.27 10.87
N GLN A 204 8.31 29.95 10.60
CA GLN A 204 7.55 28.99 11.42
C GLN A 204 8.25 27.62 11.47
N ASN A 205 8.74 27.09 10.34
CA ASN A 205 9.42 25.80 10.28
C ASN A 205 10.71 25.78 11.11
N VAL A 206 11.51 26.85 11.01
CA VAL A 206 12.74 27.03 11.78
C VAL A 206 12.44 27.12 13.28
N VAL A 207 11.38 27.83 13.67
CA VAL A 207 10.99 27.97 15.08
C VAL A 207 10.40 26.67 15.62
N HIS A 208 9.47 26.03 14.92
CA HIS A 208 8.84 24.78 15.34
C HIS A 208 9.84 23.65 15.55
N SER A 209 10.83 23.54 14.66
CA SER A 209 11.86 22.50 14.77
C SER A 209 12.84 22.75 15.94
N ALA A 210 13.01 24.00 16.39
CA ALA A 210 13.72 24.33 17.62
C ALA A 210 12.85 24.09 18.89
N ILE A 211 11.56 24.47 18.84
CA ILE A 211 10.58 24.20 19.91
C ILE A 211 10.51 22.70 20.22
N TYR A 212 10.45 21.86 19.18
CA TYR A 212 10.48 20.40 19.32
C TYR A 212 11.70 19.94 20.14
N LEU A 213 12.87 20.53 19.89
CA LEU A 213 14.09 20.17 20.60
C LEU A 213 14.08 20.64 22.05
N ILE A 214 13.63 21.87 22.31
CA ILE A 214 13.53 22.47 23.65
C ILE A 214 12.52 21.70 24.51
N GLN A 215 11.32 21.41 23.99
CA GLN A 215 10.29 20.66 24.70
C GLN A 215 10.74 19.24 25.05
N GLY A 216 11.43 18.58 24.11
CA GLY A 216 11.94 17.22 24.33
C GLY A 216 13.10 17.16 25.32
N ALA A 217 13.84 18.26 25.53
CA ALA A 217 15.09 18.27 26.30
C ALA A 217 14.91 17.75 27.74
N ALA A 218 13.81 18.12 28.40
CA ALA A 218 13.50 17.68 29.76
C ALA A 218 13.25 16.15 29.88
N PHE A 219 12.87 15.49 28.79
CA PHE A 219 12.44 14.08 28.76
C PHE A 219 13.50 13.12 28.20
N ARG A 220 14.61 13.62 27.64
CA ARG A 220 15.64 12.77 27.02
C ARG A 220 16.38 11.93 28.06
N SER A 221 16.67 10.67 27.69
CA SER A 221 17.46 9.77 28.54
C SER A 221 18.86 10.34 28.73
N ARG A 222 19.25 10.51 30.00
CA ARG A 222 20.55 11.06 30.42
C ARG A 222 21.59 9.98 30.70
N ARG A 223 21.23 8.71 30.49
CA ARG A 223 22.17 7.61 30.60
C ARG A 223 22.99 7.60 29.31
N VAL A 224 24.30 7.61 29.44
CA VAL A 224 25.22 7.23 28.36
C VAL A 224 24.68 5.92 27.82
N ALA A 225 24.14 5.93 26.60
CA ALA A 225 24.01 4.67 25.88
C ALA A 225 25.45 4.19 25.78
N SER A 226 25.80 3.14 26.54
CA SER A 226 27.07 2.46 26.39
C SER A 226 27.10 1.86 24.99
N SER A 227 27.37 2.69 23.99
CA SER A 227 27.98 2.25 22.76
C SER A 227 29.29 1.60 23.19
N SER A 228 29.59 0.44 22.62
CA SER A 228 30.72 -0.42 22.94
C SER A 228 32.10 0.26 22.86
N MET A 229 32.17 1.56 22.51
CA MET A 229 33.38 2.34 22.27
C MET A 229 33.35 3.79 22.83
N GLY A 230 32.36 4.17 23.66
CA GLY A 230 32.52 5.31 24.57
C GLY A 230 32.29 6.73 24.02
N ARG A 231 31.44 6.94 23.00
CA ARG A 231 31.01 8.29 22.57
C ARG A 231 29.56 8.60 22.97
N PHE A 232 29.32 9.84 23.43
CA PHE A 232 28.03 10.33 23.91
C PHE A 232 27.08 10.67 22.75
N SER A 233 25.82 10.24 22.86
CA SER A 233 24.73 10.63 21.96
C SER A 233 23.43 10.84 22.73
N LEU A 234 22.62 11.80 22.27
CA LEU A 234 21.27 12.08 22.78
C LEU A 234 20.22 11.10 22.24
N GLY A 235 20.52 10.35 21.18
CA GLY A 235 19.64 9.32 20.59
C GLY A 235 18.26 9.85 20.18
N ILE A 236 18.20 11.03 19.54
CA ILE A 236 16.95 11.72 19.24
C ILE A 236 16.24 11.07 18.04
N ARG A 237 16.94 10.97 16.91
CA ARG A 237 16.45 10.42 15.63
C ARG A 237 17.62 9.89 14.80
N PRO A 238 17.38 9.02 13.80
CA PRO A 238 18.40 8.66 12.81
C PRO A 238 19.00 9.90 12.14
N LEU A 239 20.27 9.84 11.77
CA LEU A 239 21.03 10.96 11.21
C LEU A 239 20.35 11.51 9.95
N GLY A 240 19.87 10.64 9.07
CA GLY A 240 19.22 11.09 7.84
C GLY A 240 17.92 11.84 8.09
N GLU A 241 17.12 11.47 9.10
CA GLU A 241 15.96 12.28 9.49
C GLU A 241 16.38 13.65 10.04
N LEU A 242 17.46 13.71 10.82
CA LEU A 242 17.97 14.99 11.34
C LEU A 242 18.46 15.89 10.22
N VAL A 243 19.19 15.34 9.25
CA VAL A 243 19.68 16.10 8.09
C VAL A 243 18.49 16.68 7.33
N GLU A 244 17.47 15.89 7.02
CA GLU A 244 16.28 16.34 6.27
C GLU A 244 15.50 17.46 6.97
N VAL A 245 15.49 17.47 8.31
CA VAL A 245 14.80 18.51 9.09
C VAL A 245 15.63 19.78 9.22
N TYR A 246 16.97 19.67 9.24
CA TYR A 246 17.84 20.74 9.73
C TYR A 246 18.90 21.26 8.74
N HIS A 247 19.06 20.65 7.55
CA HIS A 247 20.10 21.06 6.58
C HIS A 247 19.93 22.50 6.04
N THR A 248 18.73 23.07 6.13
CA THR A 248 18.44 24.47 5.71
C THR A 248 18.96 25.52 6.71
N ARG A 249 19.47 25.09 7.87
CA ARG A 249 20.06 25.98 8.88
C ARG A 249 21.39 26.54 8.38
N LYS A 250 21.69 27.78 8.78
CA LYS A 250 22.93 28.48 8.46
C LYS A 250 24.10 27.91 9.26
N ALA A 251 25.24 27.82 8.58
CA ALA A 251 26.52 27.44 9.15
C ALA A 251 27.64 28.32 8.56
N THR A 252 28.68 28.60 9.34
CA THR A 252 29.85 29.34 8.86
C THR A 252 30.77 28.45 8.03
N ARG A 253 30.98 27.20 8.47
CA ARG A 253 31.64 26.15 7.67
C ARG A 253 30.58 25.11 7.29
N LEU A 254 30.57 24.67 6.04
CA LEU A 254 29.59 23.68 5.54
C LEU A 254 29.60 22.38 6.36
N HIS A 255 30.77 21.92 6.82
CA HIS A 255 30.93 20.75 7.69
C HIS A 255 30.01 20.75 8.92
N ASP A 256 29.75 21.92 9.48
CA ASP A 256 28.92 22.07 10.68
C ASP A 256 27.48 21.64 10.40
N LYS A 257 27.03 21.64 9.13
CA LYS A 257 25.70 21.14 8.75
C LYS A 257 25.51 19.66 9.05
N VAL A 258 26.60 18.91 9.12
CA VAL A 258 26.61 17.49 9.49
C VAL A 258 27.06 17.32 10.93
N PHE A 259 28.17 17.94 11.32
CA PHE A 259 28.79 17.72 12.64
C PHE A 259 27.89 18.16 13.80
N ALA A 260 27.10 19.22 13.64
CA ALA A 260 26.15 19.66 14.65
C ALA A 260 24.99 18.67 14.91
N LEU A 261 24.78 17.70 14.01
CA LEU A 261 23.68 16.73 14.13
C LEU A 261 24.14 15.38 14.70
N LEU A 262 25.44 15.10 14.69
CA LEU A 262 25.98 13.79 15.09
C LEU A 262 25.65 13.46 16.54
N GLY A 263 25.84 14.42 17.46
CA GLY A 263 25.54 14.23 18.88
C GLY A 263 24.04 14.03 19.17
N MET A 264 23.17 14.38 18.22
CA MET A 264 21.73 14.17 18.29
C MET A 264 21.29 12.83 17.68
N SER A 265 22.12 12.21 16.83
CA SER A 265 21.76 11.02 16.07
C SER A 265 21.65 9.75 16.92
N SER A 266 20.63 8.94 16.67
CA SER A 266 20.51 7.59 17.23
C SER A 266 21.37 6.54 16.53
N ASP A 267 21.95 6.87 15.38
CA ASP A 267 22.79 5.95 14.62
C ASP A 267 24.18 5.82 15.25
N ASP A 268 24.82 4.67 15.04
CA ASP A 268 26.20 4.47 15.50
C ASP A 268 27.16 5.29 14.62
N GLN A 269 27.67 6.38 15.22
CA GLN A 269 28.60 7.33 14.60
C GLN A 269 29.90 6.67 14.11
N ILE A 270 30.29 5.51 14.66
CA ILE A 270 31.52 4.79 14.29
C ILE A 270 31.31 4.04 12.99
N THR A 271 30.20 3.30 12.85
CA THR A 271 29.81 2.70 11.56
C THR A 271 29.54 3.76 10.50
N ALA A 272 29.18 4.98 10.91
CA ALA A 272 29.02 6.09 9.99
C ALA A 272 30.35 6.65 9.45
N GLY A 273 31.49 6.47 10.12
CA GLY A 273 32.75 7.08 9.66
C GLY A 273 32.70 8.62 9.52
N LEU A 274 31.75 9.26 10.23
CA LEU A 274 31.48 10.70 10.20
C LEU A 274 31.98 11.36 11.50
N SER A 275 33.25 11.17 11.89
CA SER A 275 33.79 11.94 13.02
C SER A 275 34.03 13.40 12.63
N PRO A 276 33.84 14.37 13.55
CA PRO A 276 34.22 15.76 13.30
C PRO A 276 35.70 15.86 12.95
N ASP A 277 35.96 16.18 11.69
CA ASP A 277 37.29 16.35 11.10
C ASP A 277 37.18 17.52 10.12
N TYR A 278 37.78 18.64 10.47
CA TYR A 278 37.75 19.85 9.68
C TYR A 278 38.86 19.91 8.61
N SER A 279 39.77 18.92 8.61
CA SER A 279 40.86 18.83 7.63
C SER A 279 40.41 18.22 6.29
N ILE A 280 39.33 17.45 6.29
CA ILE A 280 38.77 16.90 5.05
C ILE A 280 37.97 17.96 4.28
N PRO A 281 37.95 17.93 2.95
CA PRO A 281 37.08 18.80 2.16
C PRO A 281 35.58 18.48 2.35
N TRP A 282 34.72 19.48 2.16
CA TRP A 282 33.26 19.36 2.27
C TRP A 282 32.70 18.25 1.37
N TYR A 283 33.11 18.22 0.10
CA TYR A 283 32.63 17.23 -0.87
C TYR A 283 32.91 15.78 -0.43
N THR A 284 34.05 15.54 0.23
CA THR A 284 34.40 14.22 0.80
C THR A 284 33.49 13.87 1.98
N LEU A 285 33.17 14.85 2.83
CA LEU A 285 32.24 14.65 3.94
C LEU A 285 30.81 14.35 3.43
N MET A 286 30.34 15.08 2.42
CA MET A 286 29.03 14.87 1.79
C MET A 286 28.93 13.48 1.15
N GLU A 287 29.96 13.03 0.44
CA GLU A 287 30.03 11.68 -0.12
C GLU A 287 29.95 10.61 0.98
N ARG A 288 30.72 10.78 2.08
CA ARG A 288 30.68 9.87 3.24
C ARG A 288 29.28 9.83 3.84
N LEU A 289 28.64 10.99 4.03
CA LEU A 289 27.28 11.07 4.55
C LEU A 289 26.31 10.25 3.70
N ILE A 290 26.32 10.44 2.40
CA ILE A 290 25.41 9.73 1.48
C ILE A 290 25.62 8.21 1.54
N LYS A 291 26.88 7.77 1.56
CA LYS A 291 27.23 6.34 1.65
C LYS A 291 26.80 5.70 2.97
N VAL A 292 26.74 6.48 4.05
CA VAL A 292 26.19 6.02 5.34
C VAL A 292 24.67 5.88 5.27
N LEU A 293 24.00 6.86 4.65
CA LEU A 293 22.54 6.90 4.59
C LEU A 293 21.95 5.88 3.63
N LEU A 294 22.59 5.67 2.48
CA LEU A 294 22.09 4.84 1.37
C LEU A 294 22.87 3.55 1.15
N GLY A 295 24.03 3.37 1.78
CA GLY A 295 24.90 2.20 1.59
C GLY A 295 26.11 2.48 0.68
N GLN A 296 27.06 1.55 0.66
CA GLN A 296 28.32 1.71 -0.10
C GLN A 296 28.16 1.46 -1.61
N GLN A 297 27.02 0.92 -2.03
CA GLN A 297 26.76 0.53 -3.43
C GLN A 297 26.43 1.73 -4.34
N VAL A 298 26.02 2.86 -3.76
CA VAL A 298 25.63 4.04 -4.55
C VAL A 298 26.85 4.74 -5.13
N ALA A 299 26.73 5.20 -6.39
CA ALA A 299 27.71 6.09 -6.97
C ALA A 299 27.29 7.53 -6.68
N VAL A 300 28.24 8.36 -6.26
CA VAL A 300 27.98 9.73 -5.80
C VAL A 300 28.92 10.71 -6.51
N ALA A 301 28.38 11.84 -6.96
CA ALA A 301 29.12 13.01 -7.40
C ALA A 301 28.76 14.20 -6.50
N THR A 302 29.78 14.95 -6.08
CA THR A 302 29.70 16.10 -5.15
C THR A 302 30.58 17.25 -5.65
N TRP A 303 30.37 18.47 -5.15
CA TRP A 303 31.08 19.68 -5.58
C TRP A 303 31.79 20.37 -4.41
N ILE A 304 32.84 21.13 -4.73
CA ILE A 304 33.69 21.83 -3.75
C ILE A 304 32.86 22.84 -2.93
N ASP A 305 32.07 23.66 -3.64
CA ASP A 305 31.37 24.82 -3.07
C ASP A 305 29.85 24.75 -3.26
N MET A 306 29.27 23.56 -3.36
CA MET A 306 27.81 23.41 -3.45
C MET A 306 27.29 22.43 -2.40
N GLU A 307 26.08 22.70 -1.94
CA GLU A 307 25.35 21.84 -0.99
C GLU A 307 24.48 20.83 -1.74
N MET A 308 25.08 20.17 -2.74
CA MET A 308 24.38 19.27 -3.64
C MET A 308 25.18 18.00 -3.91
N ALA A 309 24.45 16.91 -4.14
CA ALA A 309 25.00 15.68 -4.66
C ALA A 309 24.11 15.09 -5.76
N VAL A 310 24.74 14.41 -6.72
CA VAL A 310 24.06 13.55 -7.69
C VAL A 310 24.40 12.11 -7.37
N ILE A 311 23.37 11.27 -7.29
CA ILE A 311 23.47 9.90 -6.79
C ILE A 311 22.87 8.96 -7.83
N GLN A 312 23.63 7.95 -8.25
CA GLN A 312 23.12 6.85 -9.05
C GLN A 312 22.95 5.63 -8.15
N SER A 313 21.75 5.06 -8.19
CA SER A 313 21.42 3.87 -7.40
C SER A 313 20.40 3.02 -8.13
N ARG A 314 20.38 1.73 -7.82
CA ARG A 314 19.24 0.86 -8.15
C ARG A 314 18.26 0.87 -6.99
N GLY A 315 16.99 0.56 -7.26
CA GLY A 315 15.97 0.48 -6.22
C GLY A 315 14.65 -0.08 -6.71
N HIS A 316 13.71 -0.26 -5.79
CA HIS A 316 12.36 -0.75 -6.07
C HIS A 316 11.34 0.28 -5.64
N ILE A 317 10.32 0.49 -6.45
CA ILE A 317 9.19 1.37 -6.10
C ILE A 317 8.24 0.60 -5.21
N ILE A 318 7.89 1.21 -4.08
CA ILE A 318 6.95 0.65 -3.11
C ILE A 318 5.64 1.41 -3.03
N GLY A 319 5.57 2.65 -3.53
CA GLY A 319 4.36 3.45 -3.46
C GLY A 319 4.48 4.83 -4.07
N LYS A 320 3.38 5.58 -4.00
CA LYS A 320 3.33 7.02 -4.31
C LYS A 320 2.41 7.78 -3.36
N ILE A 321 2.66 9.08 -3.21
CA ILE A 321 1.82 9.98 -2.42
C ILE A 321 0.59 10.37 -3.26
N THR A 322 -0.60 10.15 -2.71
CA THR A 322 -1.88 10.46 -3.37
C THR A 322 -2.62 11.63 -2.73
N ALA A 323 -2.31 11.99 -1.49
CA ALA A 323 -2.83 13.18 -0.84
C ALA A 323 -1.86 13.72 0.21
N VAL A 324 -1.91 15.03 0.43
CA VAL A 324 -1.18 15.72 1.49
C VAL A 324 -2.21 16.36 2.41
N GLY A 325 -2.20 15.97 3.69
CA GLY A 325 -3.15 16.43 4.70
C GLY A 325 -2.64 17.67 5.45
N ASN A 326 -3.56 18.32 6.17
CA ASN A 326 -3.20 19.31 7.18
C ASN A 326 -2.96 18.58 8.51
N PRO A 327 -1.76 18.64 9.09
CA PRO A 327 -1.44 17.87 10.27
C PRO A 327 -2.17 18.43 11.51
N GLN A 328 -2.61 17.55 12.42
CA GLN A 328 -3.08 17.97 13.75
C GLN A 328 -1.92 18.54 14.61
N ASP A 329 -0.72 18.01 14.39
CA ASP A 329 0.53 18.45 15.00
C ASP A 329 1.34 19.27 14.00
N ARG A 330 1.49 20.58 14.24
CA ARG A 330 2.24 21.49 13.35
C ARG A 330 3.72 21.13 13.18
N THR A 331 4.23 20.16 13.94
CA THR A 331 5.60 19.66 13.83
C THR A 331 5.75 18.45 12.90
N LYS A 332 4.70 18.03 12.19
CA LYS A 332 4.71 16.88 11.26
C LYS A 332 4.02 17.22 9.95
N GLN A 333 4.24 16.43 8.91
CA GLN A 333 3.48 16.48 7.66
C GLN A 333 2.70 15.16 7.48
N GLU A 334 1.37 15.23 7.42
CA GLU A 334 0.54 14.03 7.16
C GLU A 334 0.42 13.81 5.65
N VAL A 335 0.75 12.61 5.18
CA VAL A 335 0.56 12.20 3.79
C VAL A 335 -0.26 10.91 3.71
N THR A 336 -1.02 10.78 2.62
CA THR A 336 -1.68 9.53 2.26
C THR A 336 -0.93 8.90 1.10
N LEU A 337 -0.56 7.64 1.29
CA LEU A 337 0.16 6.84 0.31
C LEU A 337 -0.77 5.82 -0.32
N ILE A 338 -0.50 5.49 -1.57
CA ILE A 338 -0.86 4.20 -2.15
C ILE A 338 0.40 3.36 -2.28
N LEU A 339 0.36 2.17 -1.69
CA LEU A 339 1.48 1.24 -1.60
C LEU A 339 1.21 0.03 -2.47
N LYS A 340 2.28 -0.59 -2.95
CA LYS A 340 2.21 -1.85 -3.68
C LYS A 340 1.76 -2.96 -2.74
N ASP A 341 0.77 -3.69 -3.19
CA ASP A 341 0.32 -4.90 -2.53
C ASP A 341 1.18 -6.11 -2.93
N GLN A 342 0.74 -7.27 -2.47
CA GLN A 342 1.36 -8.55 -2.76
C GLN A 342 1.37 -8.97 -4.25
N TRP A 343 0.62 -8.27 -5.10
CA TRP A 343 0.61 -8.49 -6.54
C TRP A 343 1.50 -7.47 -7.27
N ASN A 344 2.27 -6.68 -6.51
CA ASN A 344 3.10 -5.59 -7.02
C ASN A 344 2.27 -4.46 -7.67
N GLU A 345 1.00 -4.30 -7.27
CA GLU A 345 0.10 -3.26 -7.77
C GLU A 345 -0.24 -2.24 -6.68
N LEU A 346 -0.32 -0.96 -7.04
CA LEU A 346 -0.65 0.13 -6.13
C LEU A 346 -2.11 0.05 -5.71
N SER A 347 -2.36 -0.50 -4.51
CA SER A 347 -3.73 -0.69 -4.02
C SER A 347 -3.89 -0.39 -2.53
N SER A 348 -2.87 -0.61 -1.68
CA SER A 348 -2.99 -0.41 -0.24
C SER A 348 -2.86 1.06 0.15
N VAL A 349 -3.94 1.64 0.68
CA VAL A 349 -3.94 3.04 1.14
C VAL A 349 -3.52 3.13 2.60
N MET A 350 -2.54 3.98 2.90
CA MET A 350 -2.01 4.17 4.26
C MET A 350 -1.81 5.66 4.56
N ARG A 351 -2.14 6.09 5.78
CA ARG A 351 -1.71 7.39 6.31
C ARG A 351 -0.33 7.29 6.93
N TRP A 352 0.54 8.25 6.65
CA TRP A 352 1.91 8.26 7.11
C TRP A 352 2.31 9.67 7.57
N ASP A 353 2.83 9.74 8.79
CA ASP A 353 3.35 10.98 9.37
C ASP A 353 4.84 11.11 9.03
N LEU A 354 5.17 12.15 8.27
CA LEU A 354 6.55 12.53 7.98
C LEU A 354 7.02 13.62 8.96
N PRO A 355 8.33 13.69 9.25
CA PRO A 355 8.90 14.85 9.92
C PRO A 355 8.68 16.14 9.09
N PRO A 356 8.89 17.33 9.69
CA PRO A 356 8.78 18.56 8.93
C PRO A 356 9.90 18.60 7.89
N LEU A 357 9.52 18.45 6.63
CA LEU A 357 10.45 18.41 5.50
C LEU A 357 10.86 19.82 5.11
N ALA A 358 12.14 20.00 4.78
CA ALA A 358 12.60 21.23 4.11
C ALA A 358 11.87 21.43 2.78
N LYS A 359 11.67 20.33 2.03
CA LYS A 359 10.94 20.27 0.78
C LYS A 359 9.60 19.59 1.01
N SER A 360 8.50 20.32 0.92
CA SER A 360 7.17 19.75 1.16
C SER A 360 6.90 18.59 0.20
N ALA A 361 6.45 17.46 0.76
CA ALA A 361 5.91 16.35 -0.01
C ALA A 361 4.68 16.80 -0.81
N GLN A 362 4.53 16.26 -2.02
CA GLN A 362 3.46 16.58 -2.97
C GLN A 362 2.80 15.31 -3.52
N ILE A 363 1.61 15.49 -4.11
CA ILE A 363 0.93 14.42 -4.83
C ILE A 363 1.79 14.03 -6.04
N GLY A 364 2.00 12.72 -6.21
CA GLY A 364 2.85 12.18 -7.28
C GLY A 364 4.29 11.87 -6.85
N ASP A 365 4.74 12.34 -5.68
CA ASP A 365 6.04 11.93 -5.14
C ASP A 365 6.07 10.41 -4.93
N ILE A 366 7.17 9.78 -5.35
CA ILE A 366 7.37 8.33 -5.38
C ILE A 366 8.14 7.89 -4.14
N ILE A 367 7.73 6.77 -3.55
CA ILE A 367 8.44 6.12 -2.45
C ILE A 367 9.17 4.90 -3.01
N CYS A 368 10.47 4.84 -2.80
CA CYS A 368 11.31 3.73 -3.25
C CYS A 368 12.26 3.23 -2.15
N PHE A 369 12.66 1.97 -2.24
CA PHE A 369 13.78 1.42 -1.48
C PHE A 369 15.00 1.33 -2.40
N LEU A 370 16.04 2.09 -2.08
CA LEU A 370 17.32 2.04 -2.79
C LEU A 370 18.15 0.86 -2.30
N GLU A 371 18.94 0.26 -3.20
CA GLU A 371 19.80 -0.87 -2.89
C GLU A 371 20.87 -0.49 -1.85
N GLY A 372 20.87 -1.20 -0.71
CA GLY A 372 21.77 -0.91 0.42
C GLY A 372 21.18 0.02 1.47
N ALA A 373 20.08 0.72 1.16
CA ALA A 373 19.43 1.62 2.11
C ALA A 373 18.56 0.82 3.10
N SER A 374 18.62 1.21 4.38
CA SER A 374 17.82 0.58 5.45
C SER A 374 16.41 1.15 5.59
N ASN A 375 16.17 2.31 4.99
CA ASN A 375 14.95 3.09 5.08
C ASN A 375 14.53 3.53 3.66
N PRO A 376 13.23 3.75 3.42
CA PRO A 376 12.75 4.21 2.12
C PRO A 376 13.17 5.65 1.83
N THR A 377 13.27 6.00 0.56
CA THR A 377 13.55 7.34 0.04
C THR A 377 12.29 7.88 -0.65
N ILE A 378 12.02 9.18 -0.46
CA ILE A 378 10.94 9.89 -1.16
C ILE A 378 11.56 10.76 -2.24
N VAL A 379 11.13 10.56 -3.48
CA VAL A 379 11.68 11.22 -4.66
C VAL A 379 10.57 11.83 -5.51
N ARG A 380 10.85 13.00 -6.07
CA ARG A 380 9.95 13.68 -7.01
C ARG A 380 10.44 13.46 -8.44
N PRO A 381 9.61 12.94 -9.35
CA PRO A 381 9.98 12.84 -10.75
C PRO A 381 10.10 14.24 -11.39
N CYS A 382 11.21 14.49 -12.09
CA CYS A 382 11.42 15.68 -12.94
C CYS A 382 11.32 15.27 -14.43
N LYS A 383 12.07 15.89 -15.35
CA LYS A 383 12.05 15.49 -16.77
C LYS A 383 12.82 14.19 -17.06
N ASP A 384 14.04 14.07 -16.54
CA ASP A 384 14.95 12.95 -16.82
C ASP A 384 15.80 12.53 -15.60
N HIS A 385 15.41 12.97 -14.41
CA HIS A 385 16.04 12.66 -13.13
C HIS A 385 15.01 12.80 -12.01
N PHE A 386 15.40 12.45 -10.79
CA PHE A 386 14.52 12.57 -9.62
C PHE A 386 15.14 13.49 -8.56
N LEU A 387 14.34 14.41 -8.03
CA LEU A 387 14.74 15.23 -6.89
C LEU A 387 14.49 14.44 -5.60
N ILE A 388 15.49 14.33 -4.74
CA ILE A 388 15.30 13.79 -3.40
C ILE A 388 14.52 14.82 -2.57
N ILE A 389 13.33 14.39 -2.12
CA ILE A 389 12.48 15.14 -1.19
C ILE A 389 12.80 14.73 0.24
N MET A 390 13.10 13.45 0.45
CA MET A 390 13.58 12.92 1.72
C MET A 390 14.49 11.72 1.48
N ILE A 391 15.77 11.82 1.83
CA ILE A 391 16.77 10.78 1.56
C ILE A 391 16.50 9.49 2.35
N THR A 392 16.09 9.63 3.61
CA THR A 392 15.75 8.52 4.51
C THR A 392 14.47 8.83 5.27
N ALA A 393 13.35 8.31 4.78
CA ALA A 393 12.07 8.45 5.44
C ALA A 393 11.87 7.45 6.58
N PRO A 394 10.97 7.72 7.55
CA PRO A 394 10.75 6.84 8.69
C PRO A 394 10.38 5.41 8.26
N LYS A 395 10.74 4.38 9.03
CA LYS A 395 10.39 3.00 8.64
C LYS A 395 8.87 2.82 8.51
N LEU A 396 8.43 2.44 7.32
CA LEU A 396 7.08 1.94 7.09
C LEU A 396 6.93 0.56 7.73
N ARG A 397 5.83 0.34 8.48
CA ARG A 397 5.54 -0.97 9.08
C ARG A 397 4.74 -1.81 8.08
N GLY A 398 5.31 -2.90 7.60
CA GLY A 398 4.66 -3.85 6.69
C GLY A 398 5.67 -4.68 5.91
N ASN A 399 5.25 -5.85 5.41
CA ASN A 399 6.01 -6.60 4.41
C ASN A 399 5.71 -5.98 3.05
N PHE A 400 6.66 -5.25 2.49
CA PHE A 400 6.55 -4.69 1.14
C PHE A 400 7.21 -5.64 0.15
N LEU A 401 6.47 -6.11 -0.85
CA LEU A 401 7.09 -6.80 -1.97
C LEU A 401 7.83 -5.78 -2.83
N THR A 402 9.06 -6.12 -3.18
CA THR A 402 9.90 -5.29 -4.05
C THR A 402 9.60 -5.63 -5.50
N GLY A 403 9.06 -4.66 -6.24
CA GLY A 403 8.73 -4.78 -7.65
C GLY A 403 9.93 -4.89 -8.59
N ILE A 404 9.77 -4.44 -9.84
CA ILE A 404 10.90 -4.41 -10.78
C ILE A 404 12.00 -3.48 -10.23
N GLN A 405 13.25 -3.94 -10.31
CA GLN A 405 14.39 -3.11 -9.95
C GLN A 405 14.62 -2.06 -11.03
N CYS A 406 14.58 -0.78 -10.66
CA CYS A 406 14.80 0.36 -11.53
C CYS A 406 16.13 1.04 -11.22
N ASN A 407 16.71 1.71 -12.23
CA ASN A 407 17.84 2.61 -12.03
C ASN A 407 17.31 4.03 -11.76
N PHE A 408 17.91 4.69 -10.79
CA PHE A 408 17.59 6.05 -10.38
C PHE A 408 18.80 6.95 -10.59
N LEU A 409 18.58 8.09 -11.24
CA LEU A 409 19.46 9.25 -11.17
C LEU A 409 18.81 10.27 -10.23
N LEU A 410 19.37 10.40 -9.04
CA LEU A 410 18.84 11.21 -7.96
C LEU A 410 19.65 12.48 -7.80
N VAL A 411 18.98 13.60 -7.56
CA VAL A 411 19.59 14.89 -7.23
C VAL A 411 19.19 15.25 -5.81
N TRP A 412 20.15 15.36 -4.92
CA TRP A 412 19.95 15.86 -3.55
C TRP A 412 20.53 17.25 -3.46
N ASP A 413 19.69 18.26 -3.70
CA ASP A 413 20.07 19.67 -3.66
C ASP A 413 19.55 20.33 -2.37
N TRP A 414 20.45 20.85 -1.53
CA TRP A 414 20.07 21.60 -0.33
C TRP A 414 19.90 23.09 -0.59
N ASP A 415 20.39 23.61 -1.73
CA ASP A 415 20.26 25.01 -2.09
C ASP A 415 18.87 25.29 -2.67
N ASP A 416 18.13 26.20 -2.03
CA ASP A 416 16.73 26.54 -2.32
C ASP A 416 16.55 27.36 -3.63
N THR A 417 17.40 27.15 -4.64
CA THR A 417 17.33 27.79 -5.97
C THR A 417 16.23 27.16 -6.85
N TYR A 418 14.99 27.30 -6.38
CA TYR A 418 13.76 26.57 -6.73
C TYR A 418 13.01 27.01 -7.99
N ALA A 419 13.67 27.04 -9.15
CA ALA A 419 12.91 27.22 -10.41
C ALA A 419 13.45 26.45 -11.61
N ARG A 420 14.75 26.12 -11.63
CA ARG A 420 15.36 25.49 -12.82
C ARG A 420 15.37 23.97 -12.77
N ILE A 421 15.25 23.38 -11.58
CA ILE A 421 15.48 21.94 -11.38
C ILE A 421 14.17 21.14 -11.53
N GLU A 422 13.06 21.65 -10.99
CA GLU A 422 11.77 20.94 -11.05
C GLU A 422 11.19 20.86 -12.47
N GLU A 423 11.55 21.78 -13.37
CA GLU A 423 11.03 21.85 -14.75
C GLU A 423 12.09 21.59 -15.85
N GLY A 424 13.37 21.42 -15.47
CA GLY A 424 14.50 21.37 -16.40
C GLY A 424 15.05 19.97 -16.67
N TYR A 425 15.83 19.83 -17.76
CA TYR A 425 16.61 18.62 -18.03
C TYR A 425 17.88 18.60 -17.19
N PHE A 426 18.35 17.41 -16.81
CA PHE A 426 19.58 17.21 -16.04
C PHE A 426 20.80 17.88 -16.70
N GLU A 427 20.88 17.91 -18.03
CA GLU A 427 21.97 18.60 -18.72
C GLU A 427 22.01 20.12 -18.44
N GLU A 428 20.86 20.76 -18.28
CA GLU A 428 20.78 22.20 -18.04
C GLU A 428 21.30 22.53 -16.64
N LEU A 429 21.07 21.64 -15.67
CA LEU A 429 21.70 21.68 -14.35
C LEU A 429 23.23 21.61 -14.48
N MET A 430 23.74 20.65 -15.26
CA MET A 430 25.18 20.39 -15.40
C MET A 430 25.92 21.48 -16.20
N LYS A 431 25.26 22.12 -17.17
CA LYS A 431 25.84 23.24 -17.95
C LYS A 431 26.20 24.44 -17.07
N VAL A 432 25.49 24.62 -15.95
CA VAL A 432 25.74 25.71 -14.99
C VAL A 432 26.71 25.29 -13.89
N ARG A 433 26.89 23.99 -13.66
CA ARG A 433 27.54 23.42 -12.47
C ARG A 433 28.60 22.37 -12.84
N SER A 434 29.69 22.78 -13.48
CA SER A 434 30.77 21.85 -13.87
C SER A 434 31.51 21.30 -12.64
N PRO A 435 31.75 19.97 -12.53
CA PRO A 435 32.51 19.41 -11.43
C PRO A 435 34.01 19.53 -11.73
N ASP A 436 34.68 20.55 -11.18
CA ASP A 436 36.12 20.76 -11.37
C ASP A 436 36.99 19.65 -10.73
N HIS A 437 36.41 18.78 -9.89
CA HIS A 437 37.09 17.68 -9.19
C HIS A 437 36.36 16.33 -9.35
N LEU A 438 36.28 15.82 -10.57
CA LEU A 438 36.06 14.39 -10.84
C LEU A 438 37.39 13.61 -10.76
N GLY A 439 38.16 13.85 -9.71
CA GLY A 439 39.42 13.14 -9.46
C GLY A 439 39.13 11.79 -8.83
N THR A 440 39.19 10.72 -9.62
CA THR A 440 39.12 9.28 -9.23
C THR A 440 37.75 8.65 -8.93
N SER A 441 36.62 9.27 -9.28
CA SER A 441 35.32 8.62 -9.05
C SER A 441 34.95 7.61 -10.16
N THR A 442 34.27 6.53 -9.77
CA THR A 442 33.63 5.56 -10.67
C THR A 442 32.32 6.10 -11.30
N PHE A 443 32.05 7.40 -11.17
CA PHE A 443 30.78 8.01 -11.55
C PHE A 443 30.77 8.34 -13.04
N SER A 444 30.03 7.55 -13.83
CA SER A 444 29.83 7.80 -15.25
C SER A 444 28.48 8.49 -15.46
N TRP A 445 28.51 9.64 -16.14
CA TRP A 445 27.27 10.31 -16.54
C TRP A 445 26.51 9.43 -17.54
N GLU A 446 25.24 9.13 -17.24
CA GLU A 446 24.34 8.44 -18.16
C GLU A 446 24.01 9.37 -19.32
N CYS A 447 23.96 8.84 -20.55
CA CYS A 447 23.48 9.60 -21.69
C CYS A 447 21.97 9.87 -21.58
N ASP A 448 21.50 10.93 -22.23
CA ASP A 448 20.11 11.39 -22.11
C ASP A 448 19.08 10.31 -22.46
N THR A 449 19.40 9.45 -23.43
CA THR A 449 18.55 8.32 -23.81
C THR A 449 18.35 7.34 -22.66
N THR A 450 19.43 6.96 -21.97
CA THR A 450 19.37 6.04 -20.82
C THR A 450 18.55 6.67 -19.69
N ARG A 451 18.75 7.96 -19.42
CA ARG A 451 17.99 8.69 -18.40
C ARG A 451 16.49 8.73 -18.70
N ALA A 452 16.12 9.04 -19.94
CA ALA A 452 14.72 9.06 -20.37
C ALA A 452 14.04 7.68 -20.27
N LEU A 453 14.75 6.60 -20.65
CA LEU A 453 14.25 5.23 -20.53
C LEU A 453 14.10 4.82 -19.06
N ASN A 454 15.10 5.10 -18.21
CA ASN A 454 15.05 4.84 -16.78
C ASN A 454 13.88 5.58 -16.11
N MET A 455 13.68 6.87 -16.45
CA MET A 455 12.55 7.66 -15.95
C MET A 455 11.20 7.04 -16.31
N ALA A 456 11.00 6.67 -17.57
CA ALA A 456 9.75 6.06 -18.01
C ALA A 456 9.50 4.69 -17.34
N MET A 457 10.54 3.89 -17.15
CA MET A 457 10.43 2.62 -16.41
C MET A 457 9.98 2.84 -14.97
N VAL A 458 10.53 3.85 -14.28
CA VAL A 458 10.13 4.18 -12.91
C VAL A 458 8.67 4.66 -12.88
N LEU A 459 8.27 5.57 -13.77
CA LEU A 459 6.89 6.07 -13.83
C LEU A 459 5.88 4.96 -14.14
N GLU A 460 6.22 4.03 -15.04
CA GLU A 460 5.40 2.86 -15.35
C GLU A 460 5.25 1.94 -14.14
N GLU A 461 6.35 1.66 -13.44
CA GLU A 461 6.37 0.84 -12.22
C GLU A 461 5.67 1.54 -11.03
N ALA A 462 5.44 2.86 -11.12
CA ALA A 462 4.59 3.66 -10.24
C ALA A 462 3.13 3.81 -10.74
N GLU A 463 2.76 3.03 -11.76
CA GLU A 463 1.46 3.05 -12.46
C GLU A 463 1.04 4.46 -12.95
N ASP A 464 1.99 5.30 -13.33
CA ASP A 464 1.75 6.59 -13.96
C ASP A 464 2.10 6.53 -15.45
N TYR A 465 1.31 5.72 -16.18
CA TYR A 465 1.50 5.47 -17.61
C TYR A 465 1.37 6.75 -18.46
N GLN A 466 0.58 7.73 -18.01
CA GLN A 466 0.43 9.01 -18.71
C GLN A 466 1.69 9.85 -18.58
N ALA A 467 2.24 9.99 -17.37
CA ALA A 467 3.51 10.68 -17.17
C ALA A 467 4.66 9.97 -17.90
N ALA A 468 4.69 8.63 -17.89
CA ALA A 468 5.69 7.84 -18.61
C ALA A 468 5.64 8.07 -20.13
N GLU A 469 4.45 8.07 -20.74
CA GLU A 469 4.27 8.34 -22.18
C GLU A 469 4.65 9.78 -22.53
N GLY A 470 4.17 10.75 -21.74
CA GLY A 470 4.47 12.17 -21.96
C GLY A 470 5.97 12.46 -21.91
N THR A 471 6.66 11.91 -20.91
CA THR A 471 8.11 12.09 -20.73
C THR A 471 8.91 11.54 -21.92
N LEU A 472 8.61 10.30 -22.36
CA LEU A 472 9.28 9.71 -23.51
C LEU A 472 8.94 10.43 -24.82
N GLN A 473 7.69 10.85 -24.99
CA GLN A 473 7.25 11.57 -26.17
C GLN A 473 7.98 12.92 -26.30
N GLU A 474 8.06 13.69 -25.21
CA GLU A 474 8.80 14.96 -25.20
C GLU A 474 10.28 14.75 -25.55
N PHE A 475 10.91 13.72 -24.97
CA PHE A 475 12.30 13.38 -25.28
C PHE A 475 12.50 13.04 -26.76
N VAL A 476 11.66 12.16 -27.32
CA VAL A 476 11.70 11.76 -28.74
C VAL A 476 11.52 12.97 -29.67
N ASP A 477 10.59 13.87 -29.36
CA ASP A 477 10.35 15.07 -30.15
C ASP A 477 11.53 16.04 -30.11
N ASN A 478 12.15 16.23 -28.94
CA ASN A 478 13.32 17.08 -28.78
C ASN A 478 14.54 16.52 -29.54
N GLN A 479 14.78 15.21 -29.45
CA GLN A 479 15.86 14.55 -30.18
C GLN A 479 15.66 14.61 -31.71
N ARG A 480 14.42 14.45 -32.20
CA ARG A 480 14.09 14.60 -33.63
C ARG A 480 14.34 16.01 -34.14
N LYS A 481 13.98 17.03 -33.35
CA LYS A 481 14.26 18.45 -33.68
C LYS A 481 15.76 18.73 -33.76
N GLN A 482 16.57 18.11 -32.89
CA GLN A 482 18.00 18.38 -32.79
C GLN A 482 18.84 17.58 -33.79
N TYR A 483 18.53 16.31 -34.04
CA TYR A 483 19.38 15.36 -34.78
C TYR A 483 18.70 14.66 -35.97
N GLY A 484 17.41 14.89 -36.23
CA GLY A 484 16.66 14.23 -37.30
C GLY A 484 16.29 12.75 -37.00
N HIS A 485 15.91 11.99 -38.03
CA HIS A 485 15.34 10.63 -37.89
C HIS A 485 16.36 9.48 -37.71
N ASN A 486 17.67 9.71 -37.77
CA ASN A 486 18.67 8.65 -37.95
C ASN A 486 19.51 8.33 -36.70
N SER A 487 19.01 8.58 -35.49
CA SER A 487 19.72 8.19 -34.26
C SER A 487 19.40 6.74 -33.86
N PRO A 488 20.39 5.84 -33.75
CA PRO A 488 20.16 4.45 -33.31
C PRO A 488 19.62 4.36 -31.88
N TYR A 489 19.82 5.40 -31.07
CA TYR A 489 19.34 5.50 -29.68
C TYR A 489 17.85 5.89 -29.58
N LEU A 490 17.26 6.44 -30.66
CA LEU A 490 15.84 6.84 -30.71
C LEU A 490 14.90 5.65 -30.89
N LEU A 491 15.35 4.62 -31.60
CA LEU A 491 14.54 3.45 -31.95
C LEU A 491 14.01 2.72 -30.71
N GLU A 492 14.81 2.63 -29.64
CA GLU A 492 14.41 1.97 -28.40
C GLU A 492 13.35 2.78 -27.64
N CYS A 493 13.54 4.10 -27.55
CA CYS A 493 12.54 5.01 -26.97
C CYS A 493 11.22 4.96 -27.75
N GLU A 494 11.27 4.93 -29.09
CA GLU A 494 10.09 4.85 -29.95
C GLU A 494 9.33 3.53 -29.77
N LYS A 495 10.03 2.39 -29.67
CA LYS A 495 9.41 1.10 -29.38
C LYS A 495 8.73 1.09 -28.01
N ARG A 496 9.40 1.64 -27.00
CA ARG A 496 8.84 1.70 -25.63
C ARG A 496 7.64 2.62 -25.56
N LEU A 497 7.71 3.78 -26.22
CA LEU A 497 6.62 4.73 -26.36
C LEU A 497 5.39 4.11 -27.04
N GLU A 498 5.58 3.35 -28.14
CA GLU A 498 4.48 2.64 -28.79
C GLU A 498 3.84 1.60 -27.85
N SER A 499 4.67 0.91 -27.06
CA SER A 499 4.17 -0.03 -26.04
C SER A 499 3.31 0.67 -24.99
N LEU A 500 3.76 1.82 -24.46
CA LEU A 500 3.00 2.63 -23.51
C LEU A 500 1.69 3.15 -24.11
N ARG A 501 1.70 3.57 -25.38
CA ARG A 501 0.48 3.99 -26.09
C ARG A 501 -0.51 2.86 -26.25
N GLN A 502 -0.05 1.64 -26.49
CA GLN A 502 -0.93 0.46 -26.54
C GLN A 502 -1.56 0.18 -25.18
N ILE A 503 -0.78 0.31 -24.09
CA ILE A 503 -1.27 0.19 -22.71
C ILE A 503 -2.31 1.28 -22.43
N LEU A 504 -1.99 2.56 -22.67
CA LEU A 504 -2.92 3.68 -22.48
C LEU A 504 -4.17 3.57 -23.35
N LYS A 505 -4.05 3.11 -24.59
CA LYS A 505 -5.20 2.86 -25.47
C LYS A 505 -6.07 1.74 -24.93
N HIS A 506 -5.51 0.73 -24.29
CA HIS A 506 -6.27 -0.31 -23.60
C HIS A 506 -7.00 0.26 -22.37
N LEU A 507 -6.30 1.04 -21.53
CA LEU A 507 -6.84 1.69 -20.34
C LEU A 507 -7.92 2.76 -20.66
N ASN A 508 -7.74 3.52 -21.73
CA ASN A 508 -8.70 4.53 -22.17
C ASN A 508 -9.88 3.89 -22.90
N ARG A 509 -9.70 2.77 -23.62
CA ARG A 509 -10.83 1.99 -24.17
C ARG A 509 -11.71 1.37 -23.08
N THR A 510 -11.17 1.12 -21.89
CA THR A 510 -11.95 0.72 -20.72
C THR A 510 -12.69 1.90 -20.07
N GLN A 511 -12.14 3.12 -20.11
CA GLN A 511 -12.84 4.34 -19.66
C GLN A 511 -13.89 4.86 -20.67
N ASP A 512 -13.63 4.90 -21.98
CA ASP A 512 -14.60 5.36 -22.99
C ASP A 512 -15.76 4.36 -23.21
N LYS A 513 -15.57 3.08 -22.84
CA LYS A 513 -16.70 2.13 -22.78
C LYS A 513 -17.58 2.31 -21.54
N SER A 514 -17.18 3.15 -20.58
CA SER A 514 -18.08 3.60 -19.50
C SER A 514 -18.99 4.75 -19.93
N SER A 515 -18.73 5.40 -21.08
CA SER A 515 -19.51 6.52 -21.61
C SER A 515 -20.22 6.22 -22.95
N ASN A 516 -19.82 5.18 -23.68
CA ASN A 516 -20.55 4.69 -24.86
C ASN A 516 -20.54 3.15 -24.92
N CYS A 517 -21.43 2.52 -24.16
CA CYS A 517 -21.79 1.11 -24.37
C CYS A 517 -23.18 1.07 -25.04
N PRO A 518 -23.31 0.50 -26.26
CA PRO A 518 -24.59 0.47 -26.97
C PRO A 518 -25.57 -0.49 -26.28
N ASP A 519 -26.76 0.01 -25.90
CA ASP A 519 -28.08 -0.63 -25.95
C ASP A 519 -28.24 -2.14 -25.63
N VAL A 520 -27.43 -2.71 -24.74
CA VAL A 520 -27.69 -4.05 -24.17
C VAL A 520 -28.32 -3.95 -22.77
N ALA A 521 -28.11 -2.85 -22.05
CA ALA A 521 -28.75 -2.58 -20.76
C ALA A 521 -30.27 -2.35 -20.90
N ASP A 522 -30.72 -1.77 -22.01
CA ASP A 522 -32.14 -1.43 -22.26
C ASP A 522 -33.04 -2.64 -22.60
N LYS A 523 -32.49 -3.87 -22.68
CA LYS A 523 -33.28 -5.09 -22.93
C LYS A 523 -33.36 -6.07 -21.77
N LEU A 524 -32.71 -5.83 -20.62
CA LEU A 524 -32.83 -6.64 -19.41
C LEU A 524 -33.67 -5.95 -18.32
N HIS A 525 -34.85 -5.47 -18.69
CA HIS A 525 -35.86 -4.93 -17.77
C HIS A 525 -36.70 -6.04 -17.07
N CYS A 526 -36.09 -7.12 -16.58
CA CYS A 526 -36.84 -8.24 -15.98
C CYS A 526 -36.31 -8.81 -14.64
N THR A 527 -35.44 -8.09 -13.94
CA THR A 527 -35.31 -8.23 -12.47
C THR A 527 -35.29 -6.83 -11.87
N ASN A 528 -36.32 -6.47 -11.07
CA ASN A 528 -36.40 -5.19 -10.38
C ASN A 528 -35.09 -4.92 -9.63
N SER A 529 -34.50 -3.73 -9.73
CA SER A 529 -33.29 -3.33 -8.98
C SER A 529 -33.39 -3.70 -7.48
N ARG A 530 -34.58 -3.49 -6.91
CA ARG A 530 -34.96 -3.85 -5.53
C ARG A 530 -34.82 -5.34 -5.18
N GLN A 531 -34.92 -6.23 -6.17
CA GLN A 531 -34.76 -7.68 -5.94
C GLN A 531 -33.28 -8.07 -5.85
N ARG A 532 -32.37 -7.35 -6.51
CA ARG A 532 -30.93 -7.61 -6.41
C ARG A 532 -30.38 -7.16 -5.06
N GLU A 533 -30.89 -6.06 -4.53
CA GLU A 533 -30.56 -5.55 -3.19
C GLU A 533 -30.90 -6.56 -2.09
N SER A 534 -31.99 -7.33 -2.25
CA SER A 534 -32.38 -8.37 -1.27
C SER A 534 -31.54 -9.64 -1.35
N TRP A 535 -30.64 -9.76 -2.35
CA TRP A 535 -29.74 -10.90 -2.52
C TRP A 535 -28.32 -10.65 -2.06
N VAL A 536 -27.93 -9.39 -1.86
CA VAL A 536 -26.65 -9.01 -1.27
C VAL A 536 -26.84 -8.91 0.25
N VAL A 537 -25.90 -9.46 1.03
CA VAL A 537 -25.98 -9.47 2.49
C VAL A 537 -24.79 -8.76 3.11
N ARG A 538 -25.05 -8.06 4.22
CA ARG A 538 -24.06 -7.55 5.14
C ARG A 538 -23.82 -8.61 6.22
N ILE A 539 -22.55 -8.93 6.46
CA ILE A 539 -22.12 -9.91 7.46
C ILE A 539 -21.36 -9.16 8.55
N GLY A 540 -21.87 -9.21 9.78
CA GLY A 540 -21.12 -8.78 10.95
C GLY A 540 -20.56 -9.99 11.70
N ALA A 541 -19.25 -10.02 11.85
CA ALA A 541 -18.53 -11.13 12.48
C ALA A 541 -17.58 -10.63 13.57
N GLN A 542 -17.33 -11.48 14.56
CA GLN A 542 -16.33 -11.26 15.59
C GLN A 542 -15.12 -12.17 15.35
N ARG A 543 -13.93 -11.57 15.30
CA ARG A 543 -12.64 -12.28 15.23
C ARG A 543 -12.23 -12.87 16.57
N ASP A 544 -11.26 -13.78 16.52
CA ASP A 544 -10.63 -14.39 17.70
C ASP A 544 -10.01 -13.35 18.66
N ASP A 545 -9.60 -12.19 18.15
CA ASP A 545 -9.05 -11.07 18.93
C ASP A 545 -10.12 -10.09 19.45
N MET A 546 -11.40 -10.50 19.40
CA MET A 546 -12.58 -9.72 19.78
C MET A 546 -12.90 -8.52 18.89
N GLN A 547 -12.19 -8.31 17.77
CA GLN A 547 -12.51 -7.23 16.83
C GLN A 547 -13.77 -7.55 16.01
N TYR A 548 -14.56 -6.51 15.73
CA TYR A 548 -15.72 -6.58 14.84
C TYR A 548 -15.30 -6.38 13.39
N ILE A 549 -15.81 -7.21 12.49
CA ILE A 549 -15.67 -7.05 11.04
C ILE A 549 -17.06 -6.83 10.44
N ALA A 550 -17.19 -5.81 9.60
CA ALA A 550 -18.27 -5.70 8.64
C ALA A 550 -17.77 -6.12 7.25
N ALA A 551 -18.47 -7.06 6.62
CA ALA A 551 -18.14 -7.56 5.30
C ALA A 551 -19.40 -7.80 4.45
N THR A 552 -19.20 -8.14 3.18
CA THR A 552 -20.28 -8.45 2.25
C THR A 552 -20.33 -9.96 1.95
N GLY A 553 -21.52 -10.47 1.70
CA GLY A 553 -21.74 -11.74 1.01
C GLY A 553 -22.93 -11.63 0.08
N PHE A 554 -23.32 -12.75 -0.52
CA PHE A 554 -24.53 -12.79 -1.36
C PHE A 554 -25.17 -14.17 -1.36
N PHE A 555 -26.50 -14.19 -1.49
CA PHE A 555 -27.25 -15.41 -1.72
C PHE A 555 -26.99 -15.93 -3.13
N ILE A 556 -26.61 -17.20 -3.23
CA ILE A 556 -26.50 -17.92 -4.51
C ILE A 556 -27.62 -18.96 -4.61
N ARG A 557 -28.28 -19.01 -5.76
CA ARG A 557 -29.33 -19.98 -6.03
C ARG A 557 -28.70 -21.33 -6.39
N ILE A 558 -28.78 -22.30 -5.46
CA ILE A 558 -28.39 -23.69 -5.73
C ILE A 558 -29.65 -24.54 -5.98
N PRO A 559 -29.86 -25.06 -7.21
CA PRO A 559 -31.06 -25.81 -7.55
C PRO A 559 -31.30 -27.05 -6.69
N GLY A 560 -32.56 -27.28 -6.31
CA GLY A 560 -32.97 -28.44 -5.52
C GLY A 560 -32.59 -28.37 -4.04
N LEU A 561 -31.96 -27.28 -3.59
CA LEU A 561 -31.61 -27.03 -2.20
C LEU A 561 -32.72 -26.26 -1.49
N GLY A 562 -33.22 -26.79 -0.38
CA GLY A 562 -34.23 -26.13 0.48
C GLY A 562 -33.63 -25.21 1.54
N LYS A 563 -32.44 -24.65 1.33
CA LYS A 563 -31.70 -23.83 2.30
C LYS A 563 -31.09 -22.60 1.62
N ARG A 564 -30.98 -21.48 2.35
CA ARG A 564 -30.26 -20.28 1.89
C ARG A 564 -28.76 -20.49 2.04
N VAL A 565 -28.02 -20.13 0.99
CA VAL A 565 -26.56 -20.29 0.89
C VAL A 565 -25.96 -18.92 0.60
N ILE A 566 -25.08 -18.46 1.49
CA ILE A 566 -24.36 -17.20 1.33
C ILE A 566 -22.93 -17.51 0.91
N LEU A 567 -22.47 -16.91 -0.19
CA LEU A 567 -21.07 -16.89 -0.59
C LEU A 567 -20.37 -15.63 -0.08
N THR A 568 -19.12 -15.77 0.35
CA THR A 568 -18.26 -14.67 0.78
C THR A 568 -16.78 -15.06 0.72
N ALA A 569 -15.88 -14.11 0.93
CA ALA A 569 -14.44 -14.36 0.99
C ALA A 569 -14.05 -15.15 2.26
N ARG A 570 -13.04 -16.02 2.17
CA ARG A 570 -12.60 -16.84 3.31
C ARG A 570 -12.08 -16.01 4.49
N SER A 571 -11.44 -14.88 4.21
CA SER A 571 -10.97 -13.90 5.20
C SER A 571 -12.08 -13.33 6.09
N ASN A 572 -13.34 -13.38 5.63
CA ASN A 572 -14.50 -12.97 6.43
C ASN A 572 -14.95 -14.06 7.41
N LEU A 573 -14.58 -15.32 7.16
CA LEU A 573 -15.06 -16.51 7.89
C LEU A 573 -14.02 -17.12 8.82
N ILE A 574 -12.74 -16.84 8.62
CA ILE A 574 -11.64 -17.39 9.44
C ILE A 574 -10.70 -16.26 9.87
N GLY A 575 -10.25 -16.30 11.13
CA GLY A 575 -9.23 -15.41 11.68
C GLY A 575 -7.81 -15.80 11.29
N SER A 576 -6.83 -14.94 11.60
CA SER A 576 -5.41 -15.15 11.29
C SER A 576 -4.78 -16.40 11.92
N ARG A 577 -5.42 -16.97 12.95
CA ARG A 577 -4.99 -18.20 13.63
C ARG A 577 -5.68 -19.47 13.12
N GLY A 578 -6.50 -19.36 12.05
CA GLY A 578 -7.20 -20.48 11.44
C GLY A 578 -8.51 -20.88 12.12
N ALA A 579 -8.94 -20.19 13.19
CA ALA A 579 -10.23 -20.43 13.82
C ALA A 579 -11.37 -19.68 13.10
N LYS A 580 -12.58 -20.25 13.15
CA LYS A 580 -13.75 -19.68 12.48
C LYS A 580 -14.25 -18.43 13.22
N ASN A 581 -14.43 -17.33 12.49
CA ASN A 581 -15.03 -16.12 13.03
C ASN A 581 -16.48 -16.42 13.46
N LYS A 582 -16.90 -15.84 14.59
CA LYS A 582 -18.27 -15.96 15.08
C LYS A 582 -19.15 -14.95 14.32
N ILE A 583 -20.08 -15.43 13.50
CA ILE A 583 -21.07 -14.58 12.85
C ILE A 583 -22.07 -14.11 13.91
N LEU A 584 -22.21 -12.80 14.05
CA LEU A 584 -23.07 -12.15 15.05
C LEU A 584 -24.44 -11.82 14.44
N ASN A 585 -24.43 -11.20 13.26
CA ASN A 585 -25.62 -10.78 12.54
C ASN A 585 -25.42 -10.89 11.03
N ILE A 586 -26.53 -11.10 10.32
CA ILE A 586 -26.60 -11.03 8.87
C ILE A 586 -27.79 -10.13 8.54
N GLY A 587 -27.58 -9.12 7.69
CA GLY A 587 -28.62 -8.20 7.28
C GLY A 587 -28.69 -8.02 5.77
N TRP A 588 -29.88 -7.71 5.27
CA TRP A 588 -30.12 -7.41 3.86
C TRP A 588 -31.36 -6.52 3.72
N VAL A 589 -31.59 -6.00 2.52
CA VAL A 589 -32.77 -5.19 2.21
C VAL A 589 -33.97 -6.09 1.96
N GLU A 590 -35.03 -5.98 2.76
CA GLU A 590 -36.33 -6.61 2.52
C GLU A 590 -37.40 -5.53 2.35
N ASN A 591 -38.22 -5.62 1.29
CA ASN A 591 -39.28 -4.64 1.00
C ASN A 591 -38.80 -3.17 0.95
N GLY A 592 -37.53 -2.95 0.60
CA GLY A 592 -36.91 -1.61 0.54
C GLY A 592 -36.42 -1.06 1.88
N GLN A 593 -36.37 -1.88 2.94
CA GLN A 593 -35.78 -1.52 4.23
C GLN A 593 -34.70 -2.53 4.65
N PHE A 594 -33.58 -2.03 5.14
CA PHE A 594 -32.53 -2.87 5.69
C PHE A 594 -32.97 -3.50 7.02
N THR A 595 -32.86 -4.83 7.12
CA THR A 595 -33.20 -5.59 8.32
C THR A 595 -32.02 -6.49 8.69
N GLU A 596 -31.60 -6.46 9.96
CA GLU A 596 -30.59 -7.38 10.49
C GLU A 596 -31.23 -8.48 11.34
N TYR A 597 -30.74 -9.70 11.17
CA TYR A 597 -31.17 -10.86 11.93
C TYR A 597 -30.01 -11.38 12.77
N PRO A 598 -30.20 -11.55 14.10
CA PRO A 598 -29.24 -12.30 14.90
C PRO A 598 -29.18 -13.74 14.39
N THR A 599 -27.99 -14.26 14.14
CA THR A 599 -27.86 -15.56 13.48
C THR A 599 -28.08 -16.71 14.47
N VAL A 600 -29.19 -17.43 14.34
CA VAL A 600 -29.50 -18.64 15.13
C VAL A 600 -29.35 -19.88 14.23
N GLY A 601 -28.21 -20.58 14.36
CA GLY A 601 -27.95 -21.84 13.63
C GLY A 601 -27.46 -21.64 12.19
N TYR A 602 -26.18 -21.94 11.96
CA TYR A 602 -25.54 -21.90 10.64
C TYR A 602 -24.37 -22.89 10.57
N ASP A 603 -24.05 -23.35 9.36
CA ASP A 603 -22.83 -24.08 9.07
C ASP A 603 -21.88 -23.23 8.22
N ILE A 604 -20.60 -23.16 8.62
CA ILE A 604 -19.54 -22.52 7.83
C ILE A 604 -18.67 -23.59 7.18
N PHE A 605 -18.53 -23.49 5.85
CA PHE A 605 -17.57 -24.23 5.05
C PHE A 605 -16.63 -23.27 4.34
N VAL A 606 -15.37 -23.66 4.20
CA VAL A 606 -14.29 -22.81 3.68
C VAL A 606 -13.37 -23.67 2.83
N SER A 607 -12.86 -23.11 1.73
CA SER A 607 -11.90 -23.80 0.86
C SER A 607 -10.66 -24.21 1.67
N ALA A 608 -10.04 -25.37 1.40
CA ALA A 608 -8.75 -25.70 2.01
C ALA A 608 -7.70 -24.61 1.66
N SER A 609 -6.74 -24.36 2.56
CA SER A 609 -5.67 -23.36 2.36
C SER A 609 -5.10 -23.43 0.95
N GLY A 610 -4.91 -22.27 0.29
CA GLY A 610 -4.37 -22.16 -1.06
C GLY A 610 -3.12 -23.03 -1.24
N ARG A 611 -2.99 -23.64 -2.42
CA ARG A 611 -1.78 -24.43 -2.74
C ARG A 611 -0.53 -23.55 -2.66
N PRO A 612 0.65 -24.14 -2.41
CA PRO A 612 1.92 -23.43 -2.22
C PRO A 612 2.54 -22.84 -3.50
N ASP A 613 1.87 -22.91 -4.66
CA ASP A 613 2.45 -22.54 -5.96
C ASP A 613 2.38 -21.03 -6.27
N LEU A 614 1.94 -20.22 -5.31
CA LEU A 614 2.06 -18.76 -5.37
C LEU A 614 2.79 -18.33 -4.08
N ASP A 615 3.98 -17.74 -4.24
CA ASP A 615 4.81 -17.14 -3.18
C ASP A 615 4.13 -15.89 -2.53
N THR A 616 2.83 -15.95 -2.25
CA THR A 616 2.03 -14.83 -1.70
C THR A 616 1.34 -15.26 -0.40
N GLU A 617 1.74 -14.62 0.72
CA GLU A 617 1.26 -14.82 2.10
C GLU A 617 -0.23 -14.43 2.37
N VAL A 618 -1.14 -14.43 1.38
CA VAL A 618 -2.56 -14.07 1.62
C VAL A 618 -3.54 -15.16 1.21
N ASP A 619 -4.51 -15.39 2.10
CA ASP A 619 -5.59 -16.37 2.01
C ASP A 619 -6.64 -15.98 0.94
N ALA A 620 -6.34 -16.24 -0.33
CA ALA A 620 -7.23 -16.00 -1.49
C ALA A 620 -8.41 -17.00 -1.59
N GLY A 621 -8.91 -17.50 -0.46
CA GLY A 621 -9.97 -18.50 -0.44
C GLY A 621 -11.39 -17.93 -0.43
N TYR A 622 -12.35 -18.84 -0.49
CA TYR A 622 -13.79 -18.58 -0.41
C TYR A 622 -14.43 -19.42 0.69
N GLY A 623 -15.64 -19.05 1.07
CA GLY A 623 -16.46 -19.93 1.88
C GLY A 623 -17.94 -19.67 1.75
N VAL A 624 -18.69 -20.55 2.40
CA VAL A 624 -20.13 -20.65 2.36
C VAL A 624 -20.68 -20.64 3.78
N ILE A 625 -21.74 -19.85 3.99
CA ILE A 625 -22.60 -19.93 5.17
C ILE A 625 -23.92 -20.57 4.74
N ILE A 626 -24.29 -21.71 5.35
CA ILE A 626 -25.58 -22.37 5.15
C ILE A 626 -26.46 -22.09 6.36
N LEU A 627 -27.60 -21.43 6.15
CA LEU A 627 -28.54 -21.09 7.21
C LEU A 627 -29.49 -22.26 7.52
N HIS A 628 -29.74 -22.56 8.80
CA HIS A 628 -30.50 -23.75 9.21
C HIS A 628 -32.03 -23.63 9.05
N SER A 629 -32.64 -22.49 9.41
CA SER A 629 -33.94 -22.00 8.89
C SER A 629 -34.38 -20.75 9.64
N THR A 630 -35.05 -19.81 8.95
CA THR A 630 -36.14 -19.03 9.54
C THR A 630 -37.38 -19.19 8.66
N VAL A 631 -38.51 -19.41 9.34
CA VAL A 631 -39.92 -19.41 8.91
C VAL A 631 -40.19 -18.88 7.50
N ASP A 632 -40.05 -19.71 6.46
CA ASP A 632 -40.85 -19.56 5.24
C ASP A 632 -40.83 -20.82 4.38
N LYS A 633 -41.94 -21.14 3.72
CA LYS A 633 -42.09 -22.38 2.93
C LYS A 633 -41.72 -22.24 1.45
N ASP A 634 -41.38 -21.03 0.98
CA ASP A 634 -41.04 -20.70 -0.42
C ASP A 634 -39.57 -20.26 -0.63
N ILE A 635 -38.62 -20.85 0.10
CA ILE A 635 -37.20 -20.41 0.14
C ILE A 635 -36.40 -20.82 -1.11
N SER A 636 -36.87 -21.75 -1.95
CA SER A 636 -36.09 -22.35 -3.04
C SER A 636 -35.73 -21.39 -4.19
N GLU A 637 -36.14 -20.12 -4.14
CA GLU A 637 -36.02 -19.18 -5.25
C GLU A 637 -35.28 -17.86 -4.95
N VAL A 638 -34.51 -17.76 -3.86
CA VAL A 638 -33.80 -16.52 -3.47
C VAL A 638 -32.30 -16.61 -3.75
N GLY A 639 -31.75 -15.62 -4.45
CA GLY A 639 -30.32 -15.49 -4.74
C GLY A 639 -30.01 -15.28 -6.23
N PHE A 640 -28.76 -14.86 -6.48
CA PHE A 640 -28.20 -14.71 -7.82
C PHE A 640 -28.05 -16.07 -8.52
N ASP A 641 -28.23 -16.05 -9.84
CA ASP A 641 -28.00 -17.21 -10.68
C ASP A 641 -26.48 -17.43 -10.88
N PHE A 642 -26.11 -18.58 -11.41
CA PHE A 642 -24.74 -18.87 -11.84
C PHE A 642 -24.77 -19.68 -13.13
N ALA A 643 -23.69 -19.61 -13.89
CA ALA A 643 -23.50 -20.40 -15.10
C ALA A 643 -22.10 -21.02 -15.09
N LEU A 644 -22.03 -22.35 -15.02
CA LEU A 644 -20.75 -23.09 -14.96
C LEU A 644 -19.85 -22.77 -16.16
N LYS A 645 -20.46 -22.47 -17.31
CA LYS A 645 -19.75 -22.03 -18.53
C LYS A 645 -19.04 -20.70 -18.38
N LEU A 646 -19.61 -19.71 -17.69
CA LEU A 646 -18.92 -18.43 -17.43
C LEU A 646 -17.69 -18.61 -16.52
N GLY A 647 -17.66 -19.68 -15.74
CA GLY A 647 -16.48 -20.11 -14.99
C GLY A 647 -15.36 -20.71 -15.84
N LEU A 648 -15.65 -21.08 -17.09
CA LEU A 648 -14.70 -21.66 -18.06
C LEU A 648 -14.33 -20.69 -19.18
N ASP A 649 -15.23 -19.78 -19.55
CA ASP A 649 -15.04 -18.81 -20.62
C ASP A 649 -13.98 -17.75 -20.23
N ASP A 650 -13.29 -17.18 -21.21
CA ASP A 650 -12.46 -15.99 -21.01
C ASP A 650 -13.37 -14.75 -20.94
N LEU A 651 -13.33 -14.07 -19.80
CA LEU A 651 -14.18 -12.91 -19.54
C LEU A 651 -13.48 -11.57 -19.84
N GLN A 652 -12.25 -11.57 -20.37
CA GLN A 652 -11.51 -10.34 -20.64
C GLN A 652 -12.30 -9.37 -21.54
N GLY A 653 -12.34 -8.09 -21.15
CA GLY A 653 -13.06 -7.02 -21.84
C GLY A 653 -14.59 -7.05 -21.70
N ARG A 654 -15.15 -7.99 -20.93
CA ARG A 654 -16.60 -8.07 -20.64
C ARG A 654 -16.99 -7.08 -19.55
N TYR A 655 -18.20 -6.55 -19.63
CA TYR A 655 -18.78 -5.67 -18.61
C TYR A 655 -19.16 -6.46 -17.35
N LEU A 656 -18.88 -5.87 -16.19
CA LEU A 656 -19.06 -6.44 -14.87
C LEU A 656 -19.72 -5.43 -13.93
N GLU A 657 -20.49 -5.93 -12.96
CA GLU A 657 -21.01 -5.13 -11.84
C GLU A 657 -20.57 -5.73 -10.51
N LEU A 658 -19.88 -4.93 -9.69
CA LEU A 658 -19.53 -5.23 -8.30
C LEU A 658 -20.60 -4.64 -7.38
N PHE A 659 -21.23 -5.47 -6.54
CA PHE A 659 -22.35 -5.03 -5.71
C PHE A 659 -22.12 -5.36 -4.24
N GLY A 660 -21.96 -4.38 -3.35
CA GLY A 660 -21.67 -4.66 -1.95
C GLY A 660 -21.95 -3.56 -0.94
N TYR A 661 -21.72 -3.87 0.34
CA TYR A 661 -21.89 -2.94 1.45
C TYR A 661 -20.56 -2.26 1.78
N GLY A 662 -20.57 -0.93 1.83
CA GLY A 662 -19.46 -0.16 2.38
C GLY A 662 -19.41 -0.27 3.90
N ASP A 663 -18.24 -0.09 4.49
CA ASP A 663 -18.10 -0.04 5.94
C ASP A 663 -18.97 1.08 6.54
N GLY A 664 -19.70 0.76 7.61
CA GLY A 664 -20.69 1.64 8.22
C GLY A 664 -21.95 1.93 7.39
N GLN A 665 -22.13 1.33 6.20
CA GLN A 665 -23.33 1.54 5.37
C GLN A 665 -24.37 0.43 5.56
N PHE A 666 -25.65 0.83 5.48
CA PHE A 666 -26.82 -0.05 5.60
C PHE A 666 -27.57 -0.24 4.28
N GLU A 667 -27.09 0.39 3.21
CA GLU A 667 -27.60 0.21 1.85
C GLU A 667 -26.46 -0.30 0.96
N PRO A 668 -26.69 -1.33 0.13
CA PRO A 668 -25.67 -1.83 -0.77
C PRO A 668 -25.51 -0.88 -1.97
N SER A 669 -24.30 -0.77 -2.50
CA SER A 669 -23.98 0.08 -3.64
C SER A 669 -23.35 -0.71 -4.79
N ILE A 670 -23.67 -0.30 -6.02
CA ILE A 670 -23.17 -0.92 -7.24
C ILE A 670 -22.01 -0.08 -7.80
N SER A 671 -20.98 -0.78 -8.26
CA SER A 671 -19.94 -0.22 -9.11
C SER A 671 -19.82 -1.02 -10.40
N SER A 672 -19.84 -0.33 -11.52
CA SER A 672 -19.73 -0.93 -12.85
C SER A 672 -18.31 -0.81 -13.40
N GLY A 673 -17.89 -1.78 -14.21
CA GLY A 673 -16.58 -1.80 -14.81
C GLY A 673 -16.44 -2.87 -15.91
N SER A 674 -15.21 -3.10 -16.35
CA SER A 674 -14.81 -4.15 -17.28
C SER A 674 -13.81 -5.11 -16.64
N CYS A 675 -13.84 -6.35 -17.10
CA CYS A 675 -12.79 -7.32 -16.83
C CYS A 675 -11.50 -6.93 -17.57
N LEU A 676 -10.42 -6.65 -16.84
CA LEU A 676 -9.12 -6.28 -17.39
C LEU A 676 -8.29 -7.51 -17.77
N ALA A 677 -8.35 -8.55 -16.95
CA ALA A 677 -7.68 -9.83 -17.17
C ALA A 677 -8.47 -10.98 -16.52
N CYS A 678 -8.46 -12.14 -17.18
CA CYS A 678 -9.18 -13.32 -16.73
C CYS A 678 -8.23 -14.52 -16.69
N TRP A 679 -7.99 -15.08 -15.50
CA TRP A 679 -7.21 -16.30 -15.29
C TRP A 679 -8.12 -17.44 -14.85
N GLU A 680 -7.57 -18.63 -14.59
CA GLU A 680 -8.35 -19.81 -14.22
C GLU A 680 -9.09 -19.62 -12.88
N ASP A 681 -8.39 -19.17 -11.84
CA ASP A 681 -8.94 -19.01 -10.49
C ASP A 681 -9.29 -17.55 -10.13
N SER A 682 -8.83 -16.57 -10.91
CA SER A 682 -8.95 -15.15 -10.55
C SER A 682 -9.34 -14.25 -11.72
N LEU A 683 -9.88 -13.08 -11.39
CA LEU A 683 -10.32 -12.05 -12.32
C LEU A 683 -9.84 -10.69 -11.82
N LYS A 684 -9.28 -9.89 -12.75
CA LYS A 684 -8.94 -8.48 -12.52
C LYS A 684 -9.99 -7.58 -13.16
N HIS A 685 -10.46 -6.55 -12.45
CA HIS A 685 -11.46 -5.61 -12.95
C HIS A 685 -11.18 -4.16 -12.50
N ASP A 686 -11.78 -3.19 -13.16
CA ASP A 686 -11.70 -1.76 -12.82
C ASP A 686 -12.92 -1.24 -12.01
N CYS A 687 -13.84 -2.12 -11.59
CA CYS A 687 -14.93 -1.74 -10.69
C CYS A 687 -14.37 -1.14 -9.38
N LEU A 688 -14.95 -0.04 -8.93
CA LEU A 688 -14.57 0.66 -7.70
C LEU A 688 -15.01 -0.12 -6.46
N SER A 689 -14.06 -0.44 -5.58
CA SER A 689 -14.31 -1.08 -4.29
C SER A 689 -14.17 -0.10 -3.12
N ARG A 690 -14.71 -0.45 -1.96
CA ARG A 690 -14.53 0.27 -0.69
C ARG A 690 -14.25 -0.72 0.44
N PRO A 691 -13.68 -0.29 1.57
CA PRO A 691 -13.69 -1.10 2.79
C PRO A 691 -15.11 -1.64 3.07
N GLY A 692 -15.22 -2.93 3.42
CA GLY A 692 -16.50 -3.63 3.58
C GLY A 692 -16.94 -4.48 2.38
N TYR A 693 -16.43 -4.21 1.16
CA TYR A 693 -16.83 -4.93 -0.05
C TYR A 693 -16.26 -6.35 -0.16
N SER A 694 -15.33 -6.76 0.71
CA SER A 694 -14.81 -8.14 0.75
C SER A 694 -15.96 -9.14 0.79
N GLY A 695 -15.99 -10.07 -0.19
CA GLY A 695 -17.02 -11.08 -0.36
C GLY A 695 -18.21 -10.69 -1.24
N SER A 696 -18.21 -9.49 -1.82
CA SER A 696 -19.26 -9.02 -2.75
C SER A 696 -19.30 -9.84 -4.04
N PRO A 697 -20.47 -10.06 -4.65
CA PRO A 697 -20.58 -10.67 -5.97
C PRO A 697 -20.05 -9.74 -7.06
N ILE A 698 -19.34 -10.34 -8.02
CA ILE A 698 -19.16 -9.79 -9.36
C ILE A 698 -20.21 -10.42 -10.26
N LEU A 699 -21.01 -9.59 -10.92
CA LEU A 699 -22.17 -9.97 -11.70
C LEU A 699 -21.96 -9.69 -13.20
N MET A 700 -22.57 -10.53 -14.04
CA MET A 700 -22.65 -10.34 -15.48
C MET A 700 -24.05 -10.72 -15.99
N ALA A 701 -24.56 -10.00 -16.99
CA ALA A 701 -25.80 -10.39 -17.67
C ALA A 701 -25.58 -11.69 -18.49
N TYR A 702 -26.44 -12.69 -18.28
CA TYR A 702 -26.37 -13.97 -18.95
C TYR A 702 -27.79 -14.55 -19.14
N GLU A 703 -28.15 -14.92 -20.37
CA GLU A 703 -29.44 -15.55 -20.74
C GLU A 703 -30.71 -14.85 -20.18
N GLY A 704 -30.68 -13.53 -20.02
CA GLY A 704 -31.83 -12.75 -19.57
C GLY A 704 -31.90 -12.52 -18.04
N ALA A 705 -30.89 -12.94 -17.28
CA ALA A 705 -30.74 -12.69 -15.85
C ALA A 705 -29.30 -12.24 -15.48
N TYR A 706 -29.07 -11.90 -14.21
CA TYR A 706 -27.72 -11.64 -13.69
C TYR A 706 -27.14 -12.91 -13.04
N ALA A 707 -25.98 -13.33 -13.55
CA ALA A 707 -25.21 -14.44 -13.00
C ALA A 707 -24.01 -13.92 -12.21
N ALA A 708 -23.77 -14.50 -11.04
CA ALA A 708 -22.51 -14.32 -10.32
C ALA A 708 -21.38 -15.05 -11.06
N VAL A 709 -20.26 -14.35 -11.27
CA VAL A 709 -19.09 -14.88 -11.99
C VAL A 709 -17.82 -14.89 -11.14
N ALA A 710 -17.77 -14.08 -10.07
CA ALA A 710 -16.65 -14.05 -9.13
C ALA A 710 -17.07 -13.50 -7.76
N ILE A 711 -16.22 -13.72 -6.74
CA ILE A 711 -16.32 -13.19 -5.39
C ILE A 711 -15.21 -12.16 -5.19
N HIS A 712 -15.56 -10.92 -4.85
CA HIS A 712 -14.61 -9.84 -4.61
C HIS A 712 -13.74 -10.13 -3.39
N THR A 713 -12.43 -9.93 -3.53
CA THR A 713 -11.46 -10.22 -2.47
C THR A 713 -10.61 -9.01 -2.08
N SER A 714 -10.13 -8.25 -3.07
CA SER A 714 -9.36 -7.01 -2.89
C SER A 714 -9.65 -6.03 -4.02
N ILE A 715 -9.10 -4.81 -3.94
CA ILE A 715 -9.54 -3.63 -4.68
C ILE A 715 -9.79 -3.85 -6.18
N ARG A 716 -8.96 -4.65 -6.85
CA ARG A 716 -9.15 -5.01 -8.27
C ARG A 716 -9.22 -6.51 -8.54
N HIS A 717 -9.18 -7.35 -7.50
CA HIS A 717 -9.11 -8.80 -7.65
C HIS A 717 -10.32 -9.51 -7.07
N SER A 718 -10.84 -10.44 -7.86
CA SER A 718 -11.95 -11.31 -7.50
C SER A 718 -11.61 -12.77 -7.80
N LEU A 719 -12.05 -13.67 -6.93
CA LEU A 719 -11.93 -15.11 -7.12
C LEU A 719 -13.06 -15.59 -8.05
N ARG A 720 -12.72 -16.29 -9.14
CA ARG A 720 -13.71 -16.76 -10.10
C ARG A 720 -14.59 -17.87 -9.53
N LEU A 721 -15.87 -17.84 -9.87
CA LEU A 721 -16.77 -18.98 -9.70
C LEU A 721 -16.56 -20.00 -10.83
N ASN A 722 -15.36 -20.60 -10.84
CA ASN A 722 -14.98 -21.62 -11.81
C ASN A 722 -15.53 -23.00 -11.43
N GLU A 723 -15.23 -24.02 -12.24
CA GLU A 723 -15.70 -25.39 -12.02
C GLU A 723 -15.33 -25.92 -10.63
N ARG A 724 -14.10 -25.66 -10.17
CA ARG A 724 -13.60 -26.15 -8.89
C ARG A 724 -14.36 -25.51 -7.73
N VAL A 725 -14.52 -24.19 -7.76
CA VAL A 725 -15.25 -23.44 -6.73
C VAL A 725 -16.69 -23.91 -6.64
N MET A 726 -17.37 -24.05 -7.79
CA MET A 726 -18.74 -24.55 -7.83
C MET A 726 -18.84 -26.01 -7.35
N GLU A 727 -17.87 -26.86 -7.69
CA GLU A 727 -17.84 -28.25 -7.23
C GLU A 727 -17.71 -28.37 -5.70
N ASP A 728 -16.90 -27.52 -5.06
CA ASP A 728 -16.81 -27.45 -3.60
C ASP A 728 -18.13 -26.99 -2.97
N ILE A 729 -18.80 -25.99 -3.55
CA ILE A 729 -20.12 -25.55 -3.11
C ILE A 729 -21.14 -26.69 -3.24
N PHE A 730 -21.14 -27.43 -4.34
CA PHE A 730 -22.04 -28.57 -4.52
C PHE A 730 -21.76 -29.73 -3.57
N ASN A 731 -20.48 -29.93 -3.20
CA ASN A 731 -20.09 -30.87 -2.16
C ASN A 731 -20.64 -30.47 -0.79
N TRP A 732 -20.40 -29.22 -0.37
CA TRP A 732 -20.84 -28.72 0.94
C TRP A 732 -22.36 -28.69 1.07
N THR A 733 -23.06 -28.37 -0.02
CA THR A 733 -24.53 -28.36 -0.07
C THR A 733 -25.16 -29.74 -0.35
N LYS A 734 -24.34 -30.76 -0.67
CA LYS A 734 -24.77 -32.11 -1.07
C LYS A 734 -25.74 -32.13 -2.26
N THR A 735 -25.49 -31.27 -3.26
CA THR A 735 -26.35 -31.09 -4.45
C THR A 735 -25.82 -31.73 -5.72
N LYS A 736 -24.54 -32.14 -5.75
CA LYS A 736 -24.01 -32.95 -6.87
C LYS A 736 -24.30 -34.42 -6.67
N GLU A 737 -24.59 -35.09 -7.78
CA GLU A 737 -24.67 -36.55 -7.82
C GLU A 737 -23.38 -37.11 -8.41
N THR A 738 -22.72 -38.03 -7.70
CA THR A 738 -21.46 -38.63 -8.15
C THR A 738 -21.61 -40.11 -8.41
N ASN A 739 -20.70 -40.65 -9.23
CA ASN A 739 -20.60 -42.09 -9.48
C ASN A 739 -21.91 -42.70 -10.02
N LYS A 740 -22.59 -41.95 -10.90
CA LYS A 740 -23.86 -42.36 -11.51
C LYS A 740 -23.63 -43.14 -12.79
N ILE A 741 -24.49 -44.11 -13.03
CA ILE A 741 -24.56 -44.84 -14.29
C ILE A 741 -25.85 -44.47 -15.02
N LEU A 742 -25.75 -44.42 -16.35
CA LEU A 742 -26.85 -44.04 -17.23
C LEU A 742 -27.51 -45.30 -17.78
N GLN A 743 -28.70 -45.60 -17.28
CA GLN A 743 -29.46 -46.81 -17.62
C GLN A 743 -30.76 -46.47 -18.34
N VAL A 744 -31.19 -47.30 -19.28
CA VAL A 744 -32.56 -47.31 -19.81
C VAL A 744 -33.13 -48.71 -19.62
N SER A 745 -34.37 -48.81 -19.13
CA SER A 745 -35.06 -50.09 -18.94
C SER A 745 -36.07 -50.34 -20.09
N PRO A 746 -35.75 -51.19 -21.08
CA PRO A 746 -36.74 -51.65 -22.05
C PRO A 746 -37.64 -52.74 -21.42
N LEU A 747 -38.90 -52.81 -21.87
CA LEU A 747 -39.90 -53.77 -21.36
C LEU A 747 -39.56 -55.26 -21.57
N HIS A 748 -38.57 -55.61 -22.42
CA HIS A 748 -38.37 -57.01 -22.87
C HIS A 748 -36.91 -57.52 -22.99
N LEU A 749 -35.86 -56.70 -22.81
CA LEU A 749 -34.46 -57.08 -23.19
C LEU A 749 -33.41 -57.01 -22.06
N GLY A 750 -33.82 -56.76 -20.80
CA GLY A 750 -32.88 -56.47 -19.70
C GLY A 750 -32.34 -55.03 -19.73
N PRO A 751 -31.58 -54.58 -18.71
CA PRO A 751 -31.13 -53.19 -18.61
C PRO A 751 -30.09 -52.84 -19.68
N MET A 752 -30.21 -51.63 -20.25
CA MET A 752 -29.26 -51.08 -21.22
C MET A 752 -28.49 -49.91 -20.62
N TYR A 753 -27.19 -49.82 -20.91
CA TYR A 753 -26.30 -48.79 -20.37
C TYR A 753 -25.62 -47.99 -21.48
N LEU A 754 -25.42 -46.69 -21.24
CA LEU A 754 -24.56 -45.84 -22.06
C LEU A 754 -23.10 -46.05 -21.66
N GLN A 755 -22.24 -46.38 -22.62
CA GLN A 755 -20.82 -46.68 -22.38
C GLN A 755 -19.90 -45.89 -23.31
N PHE A 756 -18.82 -45.29 -22.78
CA PHE A 756 -17.69 -44.81 -23.57
C PHE A 756 -16.53 -45.80 -23.53
N ARG A 757 -15.79 -45.92 -24.63
CA ARG A 757 -14.57 -46.74 -24.73
C ARG A 757 -13.29 -45.90 -24.57
N PRO A 758 -12.16 -46.49 -24.12
CA PRO A 758 -10.89 -45.77 -23.94
C PRO A 758 -10.27 -45.20 -25.22
N ASP A 759 -10.71 -45.65 -26.39
CA ASP A 759 -10.24 -45.30 -27.73
C ASP A 759 -11.24 -44.47 -28.57
N SER A 760 -12.52 -44.39 -28.15
CA SER A 760 -13.56 -43.61 -28.83
C SER A 760 -14.11 -42.45 -27.99
N LYS A 761 -14.38 -41.32 -28.64
CA LYS A 761 -15.13 -40.19 -28.05
C LYS A 761 -16.64 -40.33 -28.17
N TYR A 762 -17.13 -41.31 -28.92
CA TYR A 762 -18.56 -41.57 -29.12
C TYR A 762 -19.03 -42.67 -28.17
N ALA A 763 -20.25 -42.51 -27.64
CA ALA A 763 -20.86 -43.50 -26.78
C ALA A 763 -21.47 -44.66 -27.59
N VAL A 764 -21.45 -45.85 -27.00
CA VAL A 764 -22.12 -47.07 -27.47
C VAL A 764 -23.15 -47.53 -26.44
N ILE A 765 -24.10 -48.37 -26.88
CA ILE A 765 -25.12 -48.97 -26.00
C ILE A 765 -24.71 -50.41 -25.68
N ARG A 766 -24.77 -50.79 -24.40
CA ARG A 766 -24.49 -52.17 -23.97
C ARG A 766 -25.65 -52.77 -23.20
N VAL A 767 -25.93 -54.06 -23.43
CA VAL A 767 -26.98 -54.84 -22.77
C VAL A 767 -26.34 -55.86 -21.83
N GLY A 768 -26.79 -55.94 -20.57
CA GLY A 768 -26.31 -56.93 -19.60
C GLY A 768 -25.84 -56.32 -18.27
N TYR A 769 -25.31 -57.16 -17.36
CA TYR A 769 -25.10 -56.80 -15.95
C TYR A 769 -23.62 -56.66 -15.51
N ASP A 770 -22.60 -56.96 -16.35
CA ASP A 770 -21.19 -57.05 -15.90
C ASP A 770 -20.14 -56.25 -16.71
N GLY A 771 -19.28 -55.52 -15.97
CA GLY A 771 -17.86 -55.23 -16.26
C GLY A 771 -17.52 -54.07 -17.23
N LEU A 772 -17.07 -52.93 -16.70
CA LEU A 772 -16.61 -51.67 -17.37
C LEU A 772 -17.68 -50.59 -17.66
N GLU A 773 -18.54 -50.33 -16.68
CA GLU A 773 -19.52 -49.24 -16.73
C GLU A 773 -18.86 -47.85 -16.68
N THR A 774 -19.20 -46.98 -17.63
CA THR A 774 -18.82 -45.57 -17.53
C THR A 774 -19.65 -44.87 -16.48
N ARG A 775 -18.95 -44.15 -15.60
CA ARG A 775 -19.54 -43.42 -14.48
C ARG A 775 -19.55 -41.93 -14.79
N PHE A 776 -20.53 -41.23 -14.25
CA PHE A 776 -20.70 -39.81 -14.47
C PHE A 776 -20.92 -39.07 -13.16
N ASP A 777 -20.35 -37.87 -13.08
CA ASP A 777 -20.81 -36.83 -12.16
C ASP A 777 -21.88 -36.00 -12.86
N VAL A 778 -22.96 -35.72 -12.15
CA VAL A 778 -24.04 -34.84 -12.60
C VAL A 778 -23.94 -33.56 -11.80
N LEU A 779 -23.61 -32.46 -12.49
CA LEU A 779 -23.40 -31.16 -11.89
C LEU A 779 -24.52 -30.20 -12.30
N PRO A 780 -25.06 -29.39 -11.37
CA PRO A 780 -25.85 -28.23 -11.72
C PRO A 780 -25.03 -27.28 -12.60
N ALA A 781 -25.56 -26.92 -13.77
CA ALA A 781 -24.86 -26.13 -14.78
C ALA A 781 -25.36 -24.68 -14.88
N HIS A 782 -26.67 -24.51 -14.67
CA HIS A 782 -27.35 -23.21 -14.65
C HIS A 782 -28.56 -23.30 -13.71
N GLY A 783 -28.65 -22.40 -12.74
CA GLY A 783 -29.87 -22.14 -11.98
C GLY A 783 -30.65 -20.98 -12.61
N HIS A 784 -31.80 -21.23 -13.24
CA HIS A 784 -32.67 -20.19 -13.83
C HIS A 784 -34.08 -20.30 -13.25
N GLN A 785 -34.83 -19.20 -13.21
CA GLN A 785 -36.26 -19.14 -12.83
C GLN A 785 -37.20 -20.12 -13.59
N SER A 786 -36.77 -20.66 -14.75
CA SER A 786 -37.61 -21.51 -15.62
C SER A 786 -37.27 -23.01 -15.50
N GLY A 787 -36.35 -23.36 -14.59
CA GLY A 787 -35.87 -24.72 -14.36
C GLY A 787 -34.34 -24.77 -14.26
N CYS A 788 -33.82 -25.88 -13.74
CA CYS A 788 -32.38 -26.11 -13.64
C CYS A 788 -31.87 -26.98 -14.78
N GLU A 789 -30.72 -26.60 -15.31
CA GLU A 789 -29.98 -27.38 -16.29
C GLU A 789 -28.76 -28.05 -15.64
N TYR A 790 -28.46 -29.26 -16.11
CA TYR A 790 -27.40 -30.09 -15.58
C TYR A 790 -26.47 -30.52 -16.70
N VAL A 791 -25.23 -30.80 -16.35
CA VAL A 791 -24.22 -31.33 -17.25
C VAL A 791 -23.66 -32.63 -16.69
N PHE A 792 -23.25 -33.52 -17.59
CA PHE A 792 -22.64 -34.79 -17.24
C PHE A 792 -21.13 -34.72 -17.49
N ARG A 793 -20.35 -35.05 -16.46
CA ARG A 793 -18.90 -35.17 -16.53
C ARG A 793 -18.51 -36.63 -16.39
N LEU A 794 -17.82 -37.18 -17.40
CA LEU A 794 -17.33 -38.54 -17.37
C LEU A 794 -16.28 -38.71 -16.26
N ARG A 795 -16.43 -39.77 -15.46
CA ARG A 795 -15.38 -40.31 -14.59
C ARG A 795 -14.73 -41.51 -15.29
N PRO A 796 -13.54 -41.34 -15.89
CA PRO A 796 -12.86 -42.44 -16.55
C PRO A 796 -12.50 -43.52 -15.51
N PRO A 797 -12.66 -44.82 -15.83
CA PRO A 797 -12.13 -45.92 -15.02
C PRO A 797 -10.61 -45.78 -14.80
N LEU A 798 -10.12 -46.18 -13.63
CA LEU A 798 -8.69 -46.15 -13.29
C LEU A 798 -7.82 -46.92 -14.30
N ALA A 799 -8.37 -47.94 -14.96
CA ALA A 799 -7.69 -48.76 -15.96
C ALA A 799 -7.53 -48.09 -17.35
N TRP A 800 -8.02 -46.86 -17.55
CA TRP A 800 -7.89 -46.17 -18.84
C TRP A 800 -6.46 -45.61 -19.05
N PRO A 801 -5.86 -45.82 -20.24
CA PRO A 801 -4.41 -45.65 -20.43
C PRO A 801 -3.86 -44.21 -20.52
N ARG A 802 -4.64 -43.15 -20.21
CA ARG A 802 -4.21 -41.72 -20.08
C ARG A 802 -5.40 -40.81 -19.73
N PRO A 803 -5.18 -39.64 -19.09
CA PRO A 803 -6.22 -38.62 -18.97
C PRO A 803 -6.58 -38.04 -20.35
N ARG A 804 -7.87 -38.03 -20.68
CA ARG A 804 -8.42 -37.38 -21.90
C ARG A 804 -8.75 -35.93 -21.62
N LYS A 805 -8.64 -35.06 -22.63
CA LYS A 805 -9.08 -33.66 -22.54
C LYS A 805 -10.61 -33.54 -22.59
N GLU A 806 -11.27 -34.44 -23.29
CA GLU A 806 -12.72 -34.51 -23.42
C GLU A 806 -13.35 -35.24 -22.24
N ARG A 807 -14.19 -34.52 -21.48
CA ARG A 807 -14.81 -35.02 -20.24
C ARG A 807 -16.30 -34.69 -20.11
N TRP A 808 -16.81 -33.73 -20.89
CA TRP A 808 -18.21 -33.34 -20.86
C TRP A 808 -19.01 -34.16 -21.87
N VAL A 809 -20.18 -34.65 -21.47
CA VAL A 809 -21.08 -35.38 -22.37
C VAL A 809 -21.90 -34.40 -23.19
N SER A 810 -21.71 -34.44 -24.50
CA SER A 810 -22.47 -33.69 -25.50
C SER A 810 -23.54 -34.58 -26.13
N TRP A 811 -24.78 -34.10 -26.11
CA TRP A 811 -25.95 -34.71 -26.71
C TRP A 811 -26.20 -34.08 -28.10
N ASP A 812 -25.43 -34.50 -29.10
CA ASP A 812 -25.51 -33.95 -30.47
C ASP A 812 -26.73 -34.49 -31.22
N MET A 813 -27.86 -33.81 -31.03
CA MET A 813 -29.13 -34.12 -31.69
C MET A 813 -29.06 -34.05 -33.22
N LYS A 814 -28.15 -33.25 -33.80
CA LYS A 814 -28.01 -33.13 -35.26
C LYS A 814 -27.30 -34.33 -35.86
N LYS A 815 -26.23 -34.80 -35.21
CA LYS A 815 -25.45 -35.97 -35.67
C LYS A 815 -25.99 -37.32 -35.21
N ARG A 816 -27.10 -37.32 -34.46
CA ARG A 816 -27.70 -38.55 -33.93
C ARG A 816 -26.72 -39.37 -33.08
N GLY A 817 -25.97 -38.72 -32.19
CA GLY A 817 -25.03 -39.40 -31.31
C GLY A 817 -24.78 -38.69 -30.00
N VAL A 818 -24.19 -39.40 -29.05
CA VAL A 818 -23.67 -38.87 -27.79
C VAL A 818 -22.15 -38.97 -27.83
N CYS A 819 -21.45 -37.86 -27.56
CA CYS A 819 -19.99 -37.84 -27.59
C CYS A 819 -19.38 -37.04 -26.43
N LEU A 820 -18.07 -37.19 -26.22
CA LEU A 820 -17.31 -36.37 -25.27
C LEU A 820 -16.77 -35.12 -25.96
N THR A 821 -16.82 -34.00 -25.24
CA THR A 821 -16.21 -32.73 -25.63
C THR A 821 -15.35 -32.17 -24.49
N SER A 822 -14.37 -31.33 -24.84
CA SER A 822 -13.50 -30.63 -23.90
C SER A 822 -14.10 -29.31 -23.40
N THR A 823 -15.17 -28.81 -24.03
CA THR A 823 -15.80 -27.51 -23.71
C THR A 823 -17.29 -27.69 -23.41
N LEU A 824 -17.85 -26.82 -22.55
CA LEU A 824 -19.30 -26.82 -22.26
C LEU A 824 -20.07 -26.13 -23.39
N GLU A 825 -20.50 -26.92 -24.36
CA GLU A 825 -21.38 -26.48 -25.44
C GLU A 825 -22.87 -26.55 -25.04
N GLU A 826 -23.75 -25.83 -25.76
CA GLU A 826 -25.21 -25.93 -25.54
C GLU A 826 -25.76 -27.36 -25.62
N SER A 827 -25.09 -28.23 -26.37
CA SER A 827 -25.43 -29.64 -26.53
C SER A 827 -25.19 -30.45 -25.25
N CYS A 828 -24.45 -29.92 -24.26
CA CYS A 828 -24.13 -30.61 -23.01
C CYS A 828 -25.22 -30.47 -21.94
N TYR A 829 -26.08 -29.47 -22.06
CA TYR A 829 -27.08 -29.12 -21.05
C TYR A 829 -28.33 -29.99 -21.16
N VAL A 830 -28.79 -30.51 -20.02
CA VAL A 830 -29.99 -31.37 -19.91
C VAL A 830 -30.93 -30.93 -18.78
N ARG A 831 -32.18 -31.40 -18.76
CA ARG A 831 -33.15 -31.10 -17.69
C ARG A 831 -33.73 -32.38 -17.07
N PHE A 832 -33.92 -32.38 -15.75
CA PHE A 832 -34.56 -33.50 -15.05
C PHE A 832 -36.10 -33.42 -15.11
N ALA A 833 -36.76 -34.59 -15.14
CA ALA A 833 -38.21 -34.71 -15.01
C ALA A 833 -38.50 -35.77 -13.94
N ARG A 834 -38.83 -35.35 -12.72
CA ARG A 834 -39.03 -36.29 -11.59
C ARG A 834 -40.37 -37.04 -11.68
N ARG A 835 -40.34 -38.36 -11.47
CA ARG A 835 -41.51 -39.22 -11.18
C ARG A 835 -41.23 -39.99 -9.88
N ARG A 836 -42.27 -40.39 -9.14
CA ARG A 836 -42.18 -41.03 -7.80
C ARG A 836 -41.23 -42.25 -7.82
N GLY A 837 -40.11 -42.17 -7.09
CA GLY A 837 -39.26 -43.32 -6.72
C GLY A 837 -37.95 -43.51 -7.48
N GLU A 838 -37.79 -42.97 -8.70
CA GLU A 838 -36.53 -43.04 -9.48
C GLU A 838 -36.19 -41.67 -10.10
N VAL A 839 -34.90 -41.30 -10.14
CA VAL A 839 -34.43 -40.08 -10.83
C VAL A 839 -34.30 -40.39 -12.33
N ALA A 840 -35.43 -40.31 -13.03
CA ALA A 840 -35.46 -40.33 -14.49
C ALA A 840 -35.19 -38.92 -15.04
N PHE A 841 -34.54 -38.86 -16.21
CA PHE A 841 -34.24 -37.60 -16.89
C PHE A 841 -34.49 -37.65 -18.37
N LYS A 842 -34.75 -36.46 -18.92
CA LYS A 842 -35.04 -36.26 -20.33
C LYS A 842 -34.06 -35.24 -20.90
N VAL A 843 -33.40 -35.59 -21.99
CA VAL A 843 -32.67 -34.58 -22.76
C VAL A 843 -33.69 -33.89 -23.65
N ILE A 844 -33.98 -32.62 -23.35
CA ILE A 844 -35.01 -31.85 -24.01
C ILE A 844 -34.37 -30.60 -24.64
N LYS A 845 -34.57 -30.38 -25.94
CA LYS A 845 -34.11 -29.16 -26.63
C LYS A 845 -35.28 -28.44 -27.32
N LYS A 846 -35.44 -27.13 -27.06
CA LYS A 846 -36.41 -26.28 -27.78
C LYS A 846 -35.91 -26.01 -29.20
N GLN A 847 -36.77 -26.20 -30.19
CA GLN A 847 -36.50 -25.86 -31.60
C GLN A 847 -37.73 -25.19 -32.22
N GLY A 848 -37.66 -23.87 -32.44
CA GLY A 848 -38.81 -23.08 -32.88
C GLY A 848 -39.96 -23.13 -31.85
N ARG A 849 -41.18 -23.48 -32.30
CA ARG A 849 -42.36 -23.68 -31.42
C ARG A 849 -42.50 -25.11 -30.86
N GLY A 850 -41.54 -26.00 -31.15
CA GLY A 850 -41.57 -27.42 -30.74
C GLY A 850 -40.52 -27.78 -29.68
N ILE A 851 -40.72 -28.93 -29.04
CA ILE A 851 -39.79 -29.53 -28.07
C ILE A 851 -39.30 -30.86 -28.65
N MET A 852 -37.97 -31.07 -28.74
CA MET A 852 -37.38 -32.36 -29.10
C MET A 852 -36.94 -33.11 -27.84
N GLU A 853 -37.23 -34.41 -27.76
CA GLU A 853 -36.80 -35.30 -26.67
C GLU A 853 -35.80 -36.34 -27.20
N ALA A 854 -34.68 -36.57 -26.52
CA ALA A 854 -33.78 -37.67 -26.84
C ALA A 854 -34.34 -39.00 -26.32
N CYS A 855 -34.17 -40.05 -27.13
CA CYS A 855 -34.69 -41.38 -26.89
C CYS A 855 -33.61 -42.40 -27.28
N MET A 856 -33.36 -43.40 -26.43
CA MET A 856 -32.47 -44.51 -26.75
C MET A 856 -33.29 -45.63 -27.39
N GLN A 857 -33.14 -45.85 -28.70
CA GLN A 857 -33.82 -46.93 -29.43
C GLN A 857 -32.81 -48.03 -29.78
N ALA A 858 -33.24 -49.28 -29.66
CA ALA A 858 -32.46 -50.46 -30.03
C ALA A 858 -33.04 -51.10 -31.31
N THR A 859 -33.15 -50.31 -32.38
CA THR A 859 -33.59 -50.82 -33.69
C THR A 859 -32.48 -51.67 -34.31
N GLY A 860 -32.66 -53.00 -34.31
CA GLY A 860 -31.72 -53.94 -34.95
C GLY A 860 -31.22 -55.10 -34.08
N LEU A 861 -31.65 -55.20 -32.81
CA LEU A 861 -31.35 -56.37 -31.98
C LEU A 861 -32.15 -57.59 -32.49
N ARG A 862 -31.46 -58.63 -32.97
CA ARG A 862 -32.04 -59.96 -33.18
C ARG A 862 -31.91 -60.78 -31.89
N ASP A 863 -32.95 -61.56 -31.59
CA ASP A 863 -33.26 -62.19 -30.29
C ASP A 863 -32.23 -63.25 -29.81
N ASP A 864 -31.22 -63.55 -30.62
CA ASP A 864 -30.39 -64.75 -30.50
C ASP A 864 -29.02 -64.56 -29.82
N ARG A 865 -28.70 -63.38 -29.26
CA ARG A 865 -27.40 -63.14 -28.56
C ARG A 865 -27.43 -62.20 -27.34
N ILE A 866 -28.43 -62.29 -26.45
CA ILE A 866 -28.71 -61.19 -25.49
C ILE A 866 -27.92 -61.21 -24.16
N LYS A 867 -27.07 -62.20 -23.87
CA LYS A 867 -26.19 -62.14 -22.67
C LYS A 867 -24.77 -61.70 -23.01
N GLY A 868 -24.44 -60.45 -22.72
CA GLY A 868 -23.08 -59.90 -22.80
C GLY A 868 -22.64 -59.41 -24.18
N ALA A 869 -23.53 -59.37 -25.18
CA ALA A 869 -23.20 -58.86 -26.51
C ALA A 869 -23.10 -57.33 -26.53
N GLU A 870 -21.97 -56.82 -27.01
CA GLU A 870 -21.82 -55.42 -27.38
C GLU A 870 -22.52 -55.18 -28.72
N PHE A 871 -23.35 -54.15 -28.82
CA PHE A 871 -24.03 -53.80 -30.05
C PHE A 871 -23.66 -52.38 -30.47
N GLU A 872 -23.02 -52.24 -31.62
CA GLU A 872 -22.80 -50.94 -32.28
C GLU A 872 -24.08 -50.53 -33.03
N GLY A 873 -25.18 -50.38 -32.27
CA GLY A 873 -26.45 -49.89 -32.80
C GLY A 873 -26.45 -48.36 -32.83
N ALA A 874 -26.91 -47.78 -33.93
CA ALA A 874 -27.04 -46.32 -34.07
C ALA A 874 -28.01 -45.77 -33.00
N LEU A 875 -27.51 -44.91 -32.12
CA LEU A 875 -28.33 -44.00 -31.31
C LEU A 875 -29.25 -43.20 -32.25
N SER A 876 -30.54 -43.52 -32.37
CA SER A 876 -31.44 -42.72 -33.20
C SER A 876 -32.37 -41.86 -32.35
N PHE A 877 -32.25 -40.54 -32.49
CA PHE A 877 -33.19 -39.58 -31.89
C PHE A 877 -34.49 -39.48 -32.72
N GLY A 878 -35.64 -39.55 -32.06
CA GLY A 878 -36.96 -39.38 -32.67
C GLY A 878 -37.59 -38.03 -32.33
N MET A 879 -38.22 -37.37 -33.31
CA MET A 879 -39.01 -36.15 -33.08
C MET A 879 -40.41 -36.51 -32.55
N TYR A 880 -40.84 -35.88 -31.46
CA TYR A 880 -42.19 -36.04 -30.92
C TYR A 880 -42.90 -34.69 -30.80
N TYR A 881 -44.01 -34.53 -31.53
CA TYR A 881 -44.93 -33.42 -31.35
C TYR A 881 -46.13 -33.88 -30.53
N ARG A 882 -46.38 -33.21 -29.40
CA ARG A 882 -47.54 -33.40 -28.49
C ARG A 882 -47.56 -34.71 -27.68
N ASN A 883 -47.11 -34.64 -26.43
CA ASN A 883 -47.56 -35.38 -25.21
C ASN A 883 -48.03 -36.86 -25.27
N LYS A 884 -47.83 -37.62 -26.34
CA LYS A 884 -48.09 -39.07 -26.36
C LYS A 884 -46.80 -39.81 -26.04
N LEU A 885 -46.70 -40.24 -24.78
CA LEU A 885 -45.68 -41.14 -24.26
C LEU A 885 -45.73 -42.48 -25.01
N ARG A 886 -44.57 -43.02 -25.42
CA ARG A 886 -44.37 -44.47 -25.49
C ARG A 886 -43.61 -44.87 -24.23
N ASP A 887 -44.14 -45.80 -23.46
CA ASP A 887 -43.43 -46.39 -22.32
C ASP A 887 -42.24 -47.20 -22.85
N GLY A 888 -41.01 -46.86 -22.41
CA GLY A 888 -39.79 -47.62 -22.76
C GLY A 888 -38.51 -46.81 -23.08
N THR A 889 -38.47 -45.49 -22.92
CA THR A 889 -37.39 -44.65 -23.50
C THR A 889 -36.77 -43.59 -22.57
N GLN A 890 -36.86 -43.74 -21.25
CA GLN A 890 -36.34 -42.76 -20.28
C GLN A 890 -34.97 -43.16 -19.73
N PHE A 891 -34.04 -42.20 -19.61
CA PHE A 891 -32.78 -42.41 -18.92
C PHE A 891 -33.01 -42.36 -17.40
N CYS A 892 -32.54 -43.37 -16.68
CA CYS A 892 -32.56 -43.44 -15.22
C CYS A 892 -31.13 -43.32 -14.69
N LEU A 893 -30.95 -42.51 -13.65
CA LEU A 893 -29.71 -42.45 -12.88
C LEU A 893 -29.74 -43.52 -11.80
N ARG A 894 -28.76 -44.42 -11.82
CA ARG A 894 -28.52 -45.36 -10.71
C ARG A 894 -27.19 -45.08 -10.02
N SER A 895 -27.18 -45.27 -8.71
CA SER A 895 -25.94 -45.29 -7.94
C SER A 895 -25.23 -46.61 -8.20
N TYR A 896 -23.92 -46.56 -8.42
CA TYR A 896 -23.13 -47.78 -8.48
C TYR A 896 -22.93 -48.35 -7.06
N GLU A 897 -23.64 -49.42 -6.73
CA GLU A 897 -23.43 -50.22 -5.52
C GLU A 897 -22.60 -51.45 -5.90
N LYS A 898 -21.33 -51.47 -5.50
CA LYS A 898 -20.52 -52.68 -5.60
C LYS A 898 -21.15 -53.67 -4.63
N SER A 899 -21.72 -54.77 -5.12
CA SER A 899 -22.21 -55.83 -4.24
C SER A 899 -21.05 -56.24 -3.31
N ALA A 900 -21.34 -56.42 -2.02
CA ALA A 900 -20.36 -56.64 -0.96
C ALA A 900 -19.64 -58.02 -1.01
N SER A 901 -19.29 -58.52 -2.20
CA SER A 901 -18.67 -59.84 -2.37
C SER A 901 -17.25 -59.81 -2.96
N ASP A 902 -16.74 -58.67 -3.40
CA ASP A 902 -15.34 -58.57 -3.87
C ASP A 902 -14.44 -57.85 -2.87
N HIS A 903 -14.18 -58.53 -1.75
CA HIS A 903 -12.90 -58.40 -1.06
C HIS A 903 -11.84 -59.12 -1.89
N PHE A 904 -10.96 -58.37 -2.54
CA PHE A 904 -9.65 -58.88 -2.93
C PHE A 904 -8.58 -57.85 -2.59
N ASP A 905 -7.62 -58.34 -1.81
CA ASP A 905 -6.41 -57.68 -1.32
C ASP A 905 -5.58 -57.04 -2.45
N LEU A 906 -5.28 -55.74 -2.28
CA LEU A 906 -3.96 -55.08 -2.25
C LEU A 906 -4.09 -53.58 -2.51
#